data_AF-A0A2K6D3Q9-F1
#
_entry.id   AF-A0A2K6D3Q9-F1
#
_cell.length_a   1.000
_cell.length_b   1.000
_cell.length_c   1.000
_cell.angle_alpha   90.00
_cell.angle_beta   90.00
_cell.angle_gamma   90.00
#
_symmetry.space_group_name_H-M   'P 1'
#
loop_
_entity.id
_entity.type
_entity.pdbx_description
1 polymer ?
#
loop_
_entity_poly.entity_id
_entity_poly.type
_entity_poly.pdbx_seq_one_letter_code
_entity_poly.pdbx_strand_id
1 'polypeptide(L)'
;YLLITVGVVYVKSFPQSRKDILKDLVEMCRGVQHPLRGLFLRNYLLQCTRNILPDEGEPTDEETTGDISDSMDFVLLNFAEMNKLWVRMQEKRERERQELRILVGTNLVRLSQLEGVNVERYKQIVLTGILEQVVNCRDALAQEYLMECIIQVFPDEFHLQTLNPFLRACAELHQNVNVKNIIIALIDRLALFAHREDGPGIPADIKLFDIFSQQVATVIQSRQDMPSEDVVSLQVSLINLAMKCYPDRVDYVDKVLETTVEIFNKLNLEHIATSSAVSKELTRLLKIPVDTYNNILTVLKLKHFHPLFEYFDYESRKSMSCYVLSNVLDYNTEIVSQDQVDSIMNLVSTLIQDQPDQPVEDPDPEDFADEQSLVGRFIHLLRSEDPDQQYLILNTARKHFGAGGNQRIRFTLPPLVFAAYQLAFRYKENSKVDDKWEKKCQKIFSFAHQTISALIKAELAELPLRLFLQGALAAGEIGFENHETVAYEFMSQAFSLYEDEISDSKAQLAAITLIIGTFERMKCFSEENHEPLRTQCALAASKLLKKPDQGRAVSTCAHLFWSGRNTDKNGEELHGGKRVMECLKKALKIANQCMDPSLQVQLFIEILNRYIYFYEKENDAVTIQVLNQLIQKIREDLPNLESSEETEQINKHFHNTLEHLRLRRESPESEGPIYEGLIL
;
A
#
# COMPACT_ATOMS: atom_id res chain seq x y z
N TYR A 1 66.08 -3.62 7.34
CA TYR A 1 65.71 -4.56 8.40
C TYR A 1 66.64 -4.46 9.61
N LEU A 2 67.88 -4.97 9.59
CA LEU A 2 68.78 -4.89 10.76
C LEU A 2 68.99 -3.46 11.28
N LEU A 3 69.22 -2.48 10.40
CA LEU A 3 69.33 -1.06 10.79
C LEU A 3 68.08 -0.55 11.51
N ILE A 4 66.88 -0.97 11.08
CA ILE A 4 65.61 -0.61 11.73
C ILE A 4 65.54 -1.24 13.12
N THR A 5 65.89 -2.53 13.24
CA THR A 5 65.89 -3.25 14.51
C THR A 5 66.84 -2.58 15.52
N VAL A 6 68.06 -2.27 15.08
CA VAL A 6 69.05 -1.57 15.89
C VAL A 6 68.57 -0.15 16.22
N GLY A 7 68.09 0.60 15.23
CA GLY A 7 67.59 1.96 15.42
C GLY A 7 66.46 2.05 16.45
N VAL A 8 65.51 1.11 16.45
CA VAL A 8 64.43 1.05 17.46
C VAL A 8 64.98 0.79 18.86
N VAL A 9 66.04 -0.03 19.00
CA VAL A 9 66.72 -0.23 20.28
C VAL A 9 67.45 1.05 20.69
N TYR A 10 68.12 1.74 19.76
CA TYR A 10 68.79 3.00 20.06
C TYR A 10 67.82 4.10 20.47
N VAL A 11 66.64 4.20 19.84
CA VAL A 11 65.60 5.16 20.26
C VAL A 11 65.18 4.93 21.71
N LYS A 12 65.08 3.65 22.13
CA LYS A 12 64.73 3.30 23.52
C LYS A 12 65.86 3.52 24.51
N SER A 13 67.09 3.22 24.11
CA SER A 13 68.28 3.32 24.96
C SER A 13 68.82 4.75 25.06
N PHE A 14 68.58 5.59 24.05
CA PHE A 14 69.07 6.95 23.93
C PHE A 14 67.93 7.90 23.50
N PRO A 15 67.00 8.25 24.42
CA PRO A 15 65.87 9.12 24.14
C PRO A 15 66.26 10.48 23.54
N GLN A 16 67.47 10.96 23.85
CA GLN A 16 68.04 12.20 23.31
C GLN A 16 68.29 12.19 21.80
N SER A 17 68.40 11.01 21.19
CA SER A 17 68.60 10.86 19.74
C SER A 17 67.36 10.34 19.02
N ARG A 18 66.20 10.28 19.70
CA ARG A 18 64.97 9.71 19.17
C ARG A 18 64.53 10.38 17.87
N LYS A 19 64.43 11.71 17.86
CA LYS A 19 64.01 12.49 16.69
C LYS A 19 64.92 12.24 15.48
N ASP A 20 66.22 12.33 15.69
CA ASP A 20 67.21 12.20 14.62
C ASP A 20 67.23 10.78 14.04
N ILE A 21 67.17 9.75 14.91
CA ILE A 21 67.14 8.36 14.46
C ILE A 21 65.86 8.04 13.70
N LEU A 22 64.69 8.49 14.18
CA LEU A 22 63.43 8.26 13.47
C LEU A 22 63.47 8.90 12.07
N LYS A 23 63.93 10.15 11.98
CA LYS A 23 64.09 10.85 10.71
C LYS A 23 65.08 10.14 9.78
N ASP A 24 66.24 9.74 10.30
CA ASP A 24 67.26 9.04 9.51
C ASP A 24 66.76 7.67 9.02
N LEU A 25 66.08 6.90 9.86
CA LEU A 25 65.52 5.59 9.46
C LEU A 25 64.52 5.70 8.30
N VAL A 26 63.62 6.68 8.32
CA VAL A 26 62.64 6.88 7.23
C VAL A 26 63.30 7.42 5.96
N GLU A 27 64.32 8.28 6.08
CA GLU A 27 65.10 8.80 4.96
C GLU A 27 65.96 7.71 4.31
N MET A 28 66.65 6.89 5.10
CA MET A 28 67.46 5.77 4.59
C MET A 28 66.62 4.71 3.89
N CYS A 29 65.34 4.54 4.28
CA CYS A 29 64.40 3.68 3.57
C CYS A 29 64.12 4.17 2.13
N ARG A 30 64.44 5.42 1.77
CA ARG A 30 64.37 5.90 0.37
C ARG A 30 65.39 5.21 -0.54
N GLY A 31 66.42 4.56 0.00
CA GLY A 31 67.37 3.77 -0.81
C GLY A 31 66.72 2.57 -1.52
N VAL A 32 65.59 2.06 -1.02
CA VAL A 32 64.90 0.90 -1.60
C VAL A 32 63.68 1.35 -2.41
N GLN A 33 63.90 1.52 -3.73
CA GLN A 33 62.86 1.98 -4.67
C GLN A 33 62.07 0.84 -5.34
N HIS A 34 62.41 -0.43 -5.07
CA HIS A 34 61.68 -1.58 -5.59
C HIS A 34 60.29 -1.66 -4.93
N PRO A 35 59.16 -1.63 -5.68
CA PRO A 35 57.80 -1.54 -5.14
C PRO A 35 57.50 -2.52 -3.99
N LEU A 36 57.58 -3.82 -4.28
CA LEU A 36 57.20 -4.86 -3.31
C LEU A 36 58.12 -4.90 -2.08
N ARG A 37 59.44 -4.97 -2.30
CA ARG A 37 60.43 -4.99 -1.21
C ARG A 37 60.40 -3.71 -0.36
N GLY A 38 60.22 -2.56 -0.99
CA GLY A 38 60.10 -1.27 -0.33
C GLY A 38 58.84 -1.17 0.54
N LEU A 39 57.69 -1.64 0.03
CA LEU A 39 56.45 -1.70 0.81
C LEU A 39 56.59 -2.56 2.06
N PHE A 40 57.12 -3.77 1.94
CA PHE A 40 57.34 -4.65 3.10
C PHE A 40 58.37 -4.08 4.08
N LEU A 41 59.45 -3.47 3.59
CA LEU A 41 60.47 -2.84 4.45
C LEU A 41 59.89 -1.66 5.24
N ARG A 42 59.09 -0.81 4.59
CA ARG A 42 58.44 0.34 5.20
C ARG A 42 57.31 -0.06 6.14
N ASN A 43 56.57 -1.12 5.82
CA ASN A 43 55.59 -1.66 6.75
C ASN A 43 56.27 -2.26 8.00
N TYR A 44 57.41 -2.95 7.82
CA TYR A 44 58.21 -3.42 8.95
C TYR A 44 58.74 -2.26 9.80
N LEU A 45 59.22 -1.17 9.17
CA LEU A 45 59.58 0.07 9.87
C LEU A 45 58.42 0.56 10.76
N LEU A 46 57.23 0.73 10.16
CA LEU A 46 56.04 1.23 10.85
C LEU A 46 55.56 0.32 11.98
N GLN A 47 55.75 -1.00 11.84
CA GLN A 47 55.44 -1.96 12.91
C GLN A 47 56.44 -1.88 14.06
N CYS A 48 57.73 -1.77 13.75
CA CYS A 48 58.77 -1.67 14.76
C CYS A 48 58.76 -0.33 15.51
N THR A 49 58.34 0.75 14.85
CA THR A 49 58.28 2.09 15.48
C THR A 49 56.98 2.35 16.24
N ARG A 50 55.99 1.46 16.19
CA ARG A 50 54.64 1.65 16.76
C ARG A 50 54.62 2.26 18.17
N ASN A 51 55.40 1.72 19.10
CA ASN A 51 55.37 2.07 20.52
C ASN A 51 56.48 3.05 20.92
N ILE A 52 57.17 3.66 19.95
CA ILE A 52 58.31 4.56 20.20
C ILE A 52 58.21 5.88 19.45
N LEU A 53 57.09 6.11 18.76
CA LEU A 53 56.78 7.40 18.14
C LEU A 53 56.45 8.39 19.27
N PRO A 54 57.07 9.58 19.29
CA PRO A 54 56.68 10.65 20.20
C PRO A 54 55.17 10.92 20.19
N ASP A 55 54.55 11.02 21.36
CA ASP A 55 53.13 11.34 21.49
C ASP A 55 52.86 12.20 22.73
N GLU A 56 51.68 12.80 22.79
CA GLU A 56 51.22 13.48 24.00
C GLU A 56 50.83 12.44 25.07
N GLY A 57 51.20 12.66 26.33
CA GLY A 57 50.98 11.71 27.42
C GLY A 57 52.19 10.83 27.78
N GLU A 58 53.33 11.00 27.09
CA GLU A 58 54.59 10.38 27.50
C GLU A 58 55.12 10.98 28.82
N PRO A 59 55.81 10.17 29.67
CA PRO A 59 56.48 10.67 30.87
C PRO A 59 57.43 11.81 30.50
N THR A 60 57.37 12.92 31.24
CA THR A 60 58.13 14.13 30.96
C THR A 60 59.59 13.97 31.40
N ASP A 61 60.38 13.22 30.62
CA ASP A 61 61.83 13.14 30.79
C ASP A 61 62.49 14.25 29.95
N GLU A 62 63.13 15.24 30.59
CA GLU A 62 63.77 16.40 29.89
C GLU A 62 64.83 16.00 28.85
N GLU A 63 65.34 14.76 28.91
CA GLU A 63 66.34 14.23 27.99
C GLU A 63 65.73 13.67 26.69
N THR A 64 64.41 13.50 26.60
CA THR A 64 63.76 12.90 25.43
C THR A 64 63.56 13.94 24.32
N THR A 65 64.02 13.63 23.10
CA THR A 65 63.88 14.53 21.95
C THR A 65 62.74 14.10 21.01
N GLY A 66 62.07 15.09 20.44
CA GLY A 66 61.02 14.91 19.44
C GLY A 66 59.61 14.97 20.03
N ASP A 67 58.69 15.55 19.26
CA ASP A 67 57.29 15.76 19.64
C ASP A 67 56.32 15.07 18.66
N ILE A 68 55.03 15.18 18.95
CA ILE A 68 53.95 14.65 18.10
C ILE A 68 54.03 15.12 16.63
N SER A 69 54.56 16.31 16.35
CA SER A 69 54.76 16.81 14.99
C SER A 69 55.79 15.96 14.25
N ASP A 70 56.88 15.58 14.93
CA ASP A 70 57.89 14.68 14.36
C ASP A 70 57.29 13.29 14.04
N SER A 71 56.37 12.80 14.87
CA SER A 71 55.63 11.55 14.60
C SER A 71 54.70 11.66 13.39
N MET A 72 53.94 12.76 13.30
CA MET A 72 53.06 13.01 12.15
C MET A 72 53.88 13.10 10.86
N ASP A 73 54.96 13.88 10.84
CA ASP A 73 55.85 14.04 9.69
C ASP A 73 56.50 12.70 9.30
N PHE A 74 56.97 11.92 10.28
CA PHE A 74 57.54 10.59 10.05
C PHE A 74 56.54 9.66 9.35
N VAL A 75 55.30 9.57 9.87
CA VAL A 75 54.29 8.66 9.31
C VAL A 75 53.78 9.17 7.97
N LEU A 76 53.58 10.48 7.79
CA LEU A 76 53.15 11.07 6.51
C LEU A 76 54.23 10.90 5.42
N LEU A 77 55.51 11.07 5.76
CA LEU A 77 56.61 10.82 4.82
C LEU A 77 56.65 9.35 4.42
N ASN A 78 56.48 8.44 5.39
CA ASN A 78 56.43 7.01 5.10
C ASN A 78 55.21 6.65 4.24
N PHE A 79 54.04 7.20 4.55
CA PHE A 79 52.81 7.04 3.78
C PHE A 79 52.98 7.52 2.33
N ALA A 80 53.52 8.72 2.11
CA ALA A 80 53.74 9.27 0.79
C ALA A 80 54.64 8.37 -0.07
N GLU A 81 55.73 7.87 0.51
CA GLU A 81 56.64 6.96 -0.21
C GLU A 81 56.01 5.56 -0.42
N MET A 82 55.26 5.03 0.55
CA MET A 82 54.53 3.77 0.38
C MET A 82 53.45 3.89 -0.71
N ASN A 83 52.70 4.99 -0.76
CA ASN A 83 51.72 5.24 -1.81
C ASN A 83 52.39 5.30 -3.18
N LYS A 84 53.52 6.03 -3.32
CA LYS A 84 54.30 6.07 -4.56
C LYS A 84 54.78 4.69 -4.99
N LEU A 85 55.29 3.87 -4.07
CA LEU A 85 55.73 2.51 -4.37
C LEU A 85 54.57 1.62 -4.82
N TRP A 86 53.41 1.75 -4.16
CA TRP A 86 52.22 0.98 -4.49
C TRP A 86 51.65 1.34 -5.87
N VAL A 87 51.60 2.63 -6.21
CA VAL A 87 51.17 3.10 -7.54
C VAL A 87 52.15 2.69 -8.64
N ARG A 88 53.45 2.60 -8.34
CA ARG A 88 54.46 2.08 -9.29
C ARG A 88 54.37 0.58 -9.56
N MET A 89 53.55 -0.18 -8.81
CA MET A 89 53.33 -1.59 -9.14
C MET A 89 52.61 -1.71 -10.49
N GLN A 90 53.04 -2.67 -11.31
CA GLN A 90 52.49 -2.84 -12.67
C GLN A 90 50.98 -3.08 -12.67
N GLU A 91 50.26 -2.45 -13.60
CA GLU A 91 48.81 -2.61 -13.78
C GLU A 91 48.39 -4.07 -14.00
N LYS A 92 49.21 -4.89 -14.64
CA LYS A 92 48.97 -6.34 -14.83
C LYS A 92 48.90 -7.16 -13.53
N ARG A 93 49.14 -6.54 -12.37
CA ARG A 93 49.13 -7.14 -11.03
C ARG A 93 48.09 -6.49 -10.11
N GLU A 94 46.98 -6.04 -10.66
CA GLU A 94 45.92 -5.35 -9.90
C GLU A 94 45.44 -6.13 -8.67
N ARG A 95 45.28 -7.46 -8.79
CA ARG A 95 44.94 -8.34 -7.65
C ARG A 95 45.97 -8.30 -6.52
N GLU A 96 47.26 -8.38 -6.86
CA GLU A 96 48.35 -8.25 -5.87
C GLU A 96 48.36 -6.84 -5.25
N ARG A 97 48.09 -5.79 -6.05
CA ARG A 97 47.96 -4.43 -5.54
C ARG A 97 46.81 -4.31 -4.53
N GLN A 98 45.68 -4.97 -4.80
CA GLN A 98 44.51 -4.97 -3.93
C GLN A 98 44.76 -5.70 -2.61
N GLU A 99 45.55 -6.78 -2.60
CA GLU A 99 45.97 -7.47 -1.38
C GLU A 99 46.93 -6.61 -0.55
N LEU A 100 47.82 -5.86 -1.20
CA LEU A 100 48.85 -5.05 -0.53
C LEU A 100 48.38 -3.66 -0.08
N ARG A 101 47.17 -3.23 -0.47
CA ARG A 101 46.60 -1.92 -0.08
C ARG A 101 46.57 -1.69 1.44
N ILE A 102 46.36 -2.77 2.20
CA ILE A 102 46.33 -2.77 3.67
C ILE A 102 47.66 -2.27 4.25
N LEU A 103 48.79 -2.57 3.60
CA LEU A 103 50.12 -2.12 4.06
C LEU A 103 50.21 -0.59 4.03
N VAL A 104 49.65 0.05 2.99
CA VAL A 104 49.63 1.51 2.88
C VAL A 104 48.65 2.09 3.91
N GLY A 105 47.45 1.52 4.02
CA GLY A 105 46.42 1.97 4.97
C GLY A 105 46.83 1.84 6.44
N THR A 106 47.76 0.95 6.78
CA THR A 106 48.30 0.82 8.15
C THR A 106 48.97 2.13 8.64
N ASN A 107 49.47 2.99 7.73
CA ASN A 107 49.97 4.31 8.09
C ASN A 107 48.85 5.22 8.61
N LEU A 108 47.68 5.22 7.96
CA LEU A 108 46.52 5.99 8.39
C LEU A 108 46.03 5.52 9.76
N VAL A 109 46.00 4.20 9.96
CA VAL A 109 45.68 3.60 11.28
C VAL A 109 46.66 4.06 12.34
N ARG A 110 47.96 4.12 12.01
CA ARG A 110 48.97 4.62 12.95
C ARG A 110 48.72 6.09 13.31
N LEU A 111 48.40 6.94 12.33
CA LEU A 111 48.06 8.35 12.56
C LEU A 111 46.84 8.51 13.47
N SER A 112 45.79 7.70 13.29
CA SER A 112 44.59 7.75 14.15
C SER A 112 44.82 7.27 15.59
N GLN A 113 45.89 6.52 15.83
CA GLN A 113 46.23 5.99 17.15
C GLN A 113 47.10 6.93 17.98
N LEU A 114 47.57 8.04 17.39
CA LEU A 114 48.32 9.05 18.10
C LEU A 114 47.36 9.92 18.93
N GLU A 115 47.49 9.89 20.25
CA GLU A 115 46.59 10.60 21.17
C GLU A 115 46.69 12.12 21.01
N GLY A 116 47.89 12.63 20.69
CA GLY A 116 48.13 14.04 20.43
C GLY A 116 47.52 14.57 19.12
N VAL A 117 46.93 13.73 18.26
CA VAL A 117 46.25 14.19 17.05
C VAL A 117 44.85 14.69 17.41
N ASN A 118 44.77 15.97 17.78
CA ASN A 118 43.50 16.67 17.93
C ASN A 118 42.93 17.14 16.58
N VAL A 119 41.70 17.68 16.61
CA VAL A 119 40.97 18.10 15.41
C VAL A 119 41.71 19.17 14.57
N GLU A 120 42.43 20.08 15.22
CA GLU A 120 43.14 21.16 14.52
C GLU A 120 44.39 20.64 13.81
N ARG A 121 45.18 19.79 14.50
CA ARG A 121 46.34 19.12 13.90
C ARG A 121 45.92 18.18 12.79
N TYR A 122 44.80 17.46 12.96
CA TYR A 122 44.23 16.64 11.91
C TYR A 122 43.88 17.49 10.68
N LYS A 123 43.16 18.58 10.86
CA LYS A 123 42.71 19.47 9.78
C LYS A 123 43.87 20.13 9.04
N GLN A 124 44.84 20.69 9.75
CA GLN A 124 45.91 21.47 9.14
C GLN A 124 47.01 20.60 8.54
N ILE A 125 47.40 19.53 9.22
CA ILE A 125 48.61 18.75 8.90
C ILE A 125 48.23 17.39 8.32
N VAL A 126 47.54 16.55 9.10
CA VAL A 126 47.32 15.13 8.76
C VAL A 126 46.46 14.98 7.52
N LEU A 127 45.25 15.54 7.52
CA LEU A 127 44.32 15.44 6.41
C LEU A 127 44.87 16.12 5.15
N THR A 128 45.44 17.33 5.27
CA THR A 128 46.07 18.02 4.14
C THR A 128 47.16 17.16 3.51
N GLY A 129 48.05 16.61 4.32
CA GLY A 129 49.14 15.75 3.86
C GLY A 129 48.65 14.46 3.20
N ILE A 130 47.57 13.85 3.72
CA ILE A 130 46.97 12.66 3.11
C ILE A 130 46.30 13.00 1.78
N LEU A 131 45.42 14.02 1.76
CA LEU A 131 44.66 14.43 0.57
C LEU A 131 45.59 14.88 -0.57
N GLU A 132 46.69 15.56 -0.24
CA GLU A 132 47.71 15.93 -1.24
C GLU A 132 48.25 14.68 -1.96
N GLN A 133 48.56 13.60 -1.23
CA GLN A 133 49.04 12.37 -1.84
C GLN A 133 47.93 11.65 -2.62
N VAL A 134 46.70 11.67 -2.14
CA VAL A 134 45.56 11.03 -2.79
C VAL A 134 45.25 11.71 -4.12
N VAL A 135 45.14 13.03 -4.16
CA VAL A 135 44.85 13.76 -5.41
C VAL A 135 46.01 13.63 -6.40
N ASN A 136 47.26 13.76 -5.93
CA ASN A 136 48.43 13.73 -6.80
C ASN A 136 48.79 12.35 -7.35
N CYS A 137 48.33 11.25 -6.74
CA CYS A 137 48.73 9.92 -7.18
C CYS A 137 48.10 9.49 -8.52
N ARG A 138 46.97 10.11 -8.91
CA ARG A 138 46.26 9.90 -10.20
C ARG A 138 46.02 8.43 -10.56
N ASP A 139 45.85 7.58 -9.55
CA ASP A 139 45.59 6.14 -9.70
C ASP A 139 44.24 5.80 -9.05
N ALA A 140 43.31 5.25 -9.84
CA ALA A 140 41.93 5.08 -9.42
C ALA A 140 41.80 4.10 -8.23
N LEU A 141 42.48 2.96 -8.29
CA LEU A 141 42.47 1.95 -7.22
C LEU A 141 42.99 2.53 -5.89
N ALA A 142 44.09 3.30 -5.96
CA ALA A 142 44.67 3.92 -4.78
C ALA A 142 43.76 5.00 -4.19
N GLN A 143 43.21 5.87 -5.04
CA GLN A 143 42.31 6.93 -4.60
C GLN A 143 41.05 6.39 -3.93
N GLU A 144 40.42 5.38 -4.54
CA GLU A 144 39.21 4.76 -3.99
C GLU A 144 39.47 4.17 -2.60
N TYR A 145 40.49 3.32 -2.48
CA TYR A 145 40.83 2.69 -1.21
C TYR A 145 41.26 3.70 -0.14
N LEU A 146 42.09 4.68 -0.48
CA LEU A 146 42.60 5.64 0.50
C LEU A 146 41.50 6.57 1.02
N MET A 147 40.59 7.02 0.16
CA MET A 147 39.45 7.84 0.58
C MET A 147 38.51 7.07 1.51
N GLU A 148 38.18 5.81 1.20
CA GLU A 148 37.43 4.95 2.11
C GLU A 148 38.17 4.69 3.43
N CYS A 149 39.49 4.50 3.37
CA CYS A 149 40.31 4.27 4.55
C CYS A 149 40.33 5.51 5.47
N ILE A 150 40.37 6.73 4.92
CA ILE A 150 40.22 7.97 5.71
C ILE A 150 38.87 7.94 6.44
N ILE A 151 37.78 7.65 5.71
CA ILE A 151 36.44 7.58 6.30
C ILE A 151 36.40 6.55 7.43
N GLN A 152 36.96 5.35 7.24
CA GLN A 152 36.90 4.26 8.22
C GLN A 152 37.78 4.46 9.45
N VAL A 153 38.98 5.01 9.27
CA VAL A 153 40.02 5.01 10.30
C VAL A 153 39.91 6.18 11.27
N PHE A 154 39.55 7.37 10.77
CA PHE A 154 39.48 8.56 11.62
C PHE A 154 38.11 8.70 12.31
N PRO A 155 38.05 9.34 13.50
CA PRO A 155 36.82 9.59 14.25
C PRO A 155 35.80 10.47 13.51
N ASP A 156 34.53 10.39 13.94
CA ASP A 156 33.41 11.11 13.34
C ASP A 156 33.52 12.63 13.52
N GLU A 157 34.04 13.07 14.67
CA GLU A 157 34.28 14.48 15.02
C GLU A 157 35.24 15.16 14.05
N PHE A 158 36.23 14.40 13.55
CA PHE A 158 37.19 14.92 12.58
C PHE A 158 36.52 15.10 11.23
N HIS A 159 35.73 14.13 10.80
CA HIS A 159 34.98 14.21 9.54
C HIS A 159 34.04 15.41 9.52
N LEU A 160 33.31 15.66 10.60
CA LEU A 160 32.40 16.81 10.74
C LEU A 160 33.11 18.15 10.49
N GLN A 161 34.31 18.33 11.04
CA GLN A 161 35.09 19.57 10.92
C GLN A 161 35.83 19.69 9.57
N THR A 162 35.91 18.61 8.79
CA THR A 162 36.68 18.55 7.54
C THR A 162 35.87 18.13 6.31
N LEU A 163 34.53 18.17 6.38
CA LEU A 163 33.64 17.81 5.26
C LEU A 163 33.97 18.56 3.97
N ASN A 164 34.09 19.88 4.04
CA ASN A 164 34.33 20.71 2.86
C ASN A 164 35.67 20.37 2.17
N PRO A 165 36.82 20.33 2.86
CA PRO A 165 38.07 19.85 2.27
C PRO A 165 37.97 18.45 1.67
N PHE A 166 37.34 17.51 2.38
CA PHE A 166 37.23 16.12 1.94
C PHE A 166 36.38 15.99 0.65
N LEU A 167 35.21 16.62 0.60
CA LEU A 167 34.31 16.56 -0.55
C LEU A 167 34.86 17.33 -1.76
N ARG A 168 35.62 18.41 -1.55
CA ARG A 168 36.38 19.06 -2.63
C ARG A 168 37.44 18.12 -3.20
N ALA A 169 38.16 17.38 -2.35
CA ALA A 169 39.10 16.38 -2.82
C ALA A 169 38.40 15.26 -3.63
N CYS A 170 37.17 14.84 -3.25
CA CYS A 170 36.36 13.91 -4.06
C CYS A 170 36.13 14.40 -5.50
N ALA A 171 35.93 15.71 -5.68
CA ALA A 171 35.74 16.32 -7.00
C ALA A 171 37.01 16.32 -7.87
N GLU A 172 38.19 16.26 -7.25
CA GLU A 172 39.51 16.22 -7.91
C GLU A 172 40.04 14.80 -8.16
N LEU A 173 39.34 13.77 -7.70
CA LEU A 173 39.74 12.37 -7.94
C LEU A 173 39.66 12.00 -9.42
N HIS A 174 40.40 10.96 -9.79
CA HIS A 174 40.42 10.39 -11.14
C HIS A 174 39.02 9.95 -11.58
N GLN A 175 38.72 10.08 -12.88
CA GLN A 175 37.38 9.84 -13.44
C GLN A 175 36.87 8.40 -13.22
N ASN A 176 37.77 7.42 -13.23
CA ASN A 176 37.43 5.99 -13.00
C ASN A 176 37.18 5.62 -11.53
N VAL A 177 37.35 6.55 -10.57
CA VAL A 177 37.07 6.28 -9.15
C VAL A 177 35.57 6.22 -8.91
N ASN A 178 35.10 5.22 -8.16
CA ASN A 178 33.70 5.13 -7.76
C ASN A 178 33.40 6.09 -6.59
N VAL A 179 33.24 7.37 -6.92
CA VAL A 179 32.99 8.42 -5.90
C VAL A 179 31.64 8.26 -5.21
N LYS A 180 30.67 7.62 -5.87
CA LYS A 180 29.38 7.28 -5.24
C LYS A 180 29.61 6.54 -3.93
N ASN A 181 30.34 5.42 -3.96
CA ASN A 181 30.53 4.57 -2.77
C ASN A 181 31.22 5.33 -1.63
N ILE A 182 32.20 6.19 -1.95
CA ILE A 182 32.92 7.02 -0.98
C ILE A 182 31.96 7.98 -0.27
N ILE A 183 31.13 8.71 -1.04
CA ILE A 183 30.20 9.69 -0.47
C ILE A 183 29.10 9.00 0.33
N ILE A 184 28.53 7.89 -0.17
CA ILE A 184 27.51 7.12 0.53
C ILE A 184 28.07 6.60 1.87
N ALA A 185 29.28 6.04 1.88
CA ALA A 185 29.93 5.56 3.10
C ALA A 185 30.11 6.67 4.14
N LEU A 186 30.48 7.89 3.71
CA LEU A 186 30.60 9.03 4.60
C LEU A 186 29.24 9.49 5.16
N ILE A 187 28.22 9.59 4.30
CA ILE A 187 26.87 9.98 4.70
C ILE A 187 26.29 8.97 5.69
N ASP A 188 26.37 7.68 5.40
CA ASP A 188 25.83 6.61 6.26
C ASP A 188 26.52 6.61 7.62
N ARG A 189 27.84 6.78 7.64
CA ARG A 189 28.62 6.85 8.88
C ARG A 189 28.18 8.04 9.74
N LEU A 190 27.99 9.22 9.16
CA LEU A 190 27.54 10.40 9.89
C LEU A 190 26.06 10.32 10.29
N ALA A 191 25.21 9.70 9.48
CA ALA A 191 23.82 9.43 9.84
C ALA A 191 23.71 8.47 11.04
N LEU A 192 24.59 7.46 11.11
CA LEU A 192 24.70 6.58 12.28
C LEU A 192 25.22 7.33 13.52
N PHE A 193 26.19 8.22 13.34
CA PHE A 193 26.70 9.06 14.43
C PHE A 193 25.60 9.98 15.00
N ALA A 194 24.73 10.51 14.13
CA ALA A 194 23.57 11.32 14.53
C ALA A 194 22.60 10.59 15.49
N HIS A 195 22.51 9.27 15.38
CA HIS A 195 21.56 8.43 16.14
C HIS A 195 22.17 7.82 17.40
N ARG A 196 23.45 8.06 17.70
CA ARG A 196 24.07 7.53 18.92
C ARG A 196 23.59 8.33 20.13
N GLU A 197 22.79 7.69 20.99
CA GLU A 197 22.23 8.29 22.21
C GLU A 197 23.32 8.72 23.22
N ASP A 198 24.43 7.98 23.30
CA ASP A 198 25.54 8.24 24.23
C ASP A 198 26.66 9.12 23.65
N GLY A 199 26.45 9.72 22.47
CA GLY A 199 27.45 10.55 21.77
C GLY A 199 27.18 12.06 21.89
N PRO A 200 28.16 12.91 21.53
CA PRO A 200 27.96 14.36 21.48
C PRO A 200 26.97 14.81 20.39
N GLY A 201 26.51 13.89 19.53
CA GLY A 201 25.58 14.16 18.44
C GLY A 201 26.19 15.07 17.36
N ILE A 202 25.35 15.52 16.43
CA ILE A 202 25.78 16.50 15.41
C ILE A 202 25.69 17.91 16.00
N PRO A 203 26.78 18.70 16.01
CA PRO A 203 26.75 20.09 16.40
C PRO A 203 25.83 20.93 15.50
N ALA A 204 24.98 21.78 16.11
CA ALA A 204 23.96 22.55 15.39
C ALA A 204 24.53 23.63 14.44
N ASP A 205 25.80 24.03 14.63
CA ASP A 205 26.53 24.94 13.76
C ASP A 205 26.91 24.29 12.42
N ILE A 206 26.99 22.95 12.36
CA ILE A 206 27.33 22.20 11.16
C ILE A 206 26.05 21.75 10.46
N LYS A 207 25.62 22.52 9.46
CA LYS A 207 24.47 22.18 8.61
C LYS A 207 24.85 21.10 7.59
N LEU A 208 24.86 19.84 8.03
CA LEU A 208 25.28 18.71 7.20
C LEU A 208 24.55 18.64 5.86
N PHE A 209 23.22 18.79 5.88
CA PHE A 209 22.42 18.69 4.68
C PHE A 209 22.83 19.73 3.62
N ASP A 210 22.97 20.99 4.02
CA ASP A 210 23.33 22.08 3.09
C ASP A 210 24.73 21.85 2.49
N ILE A 211 25.69 21.41 3.32
CA ILE A 211 27.06 21.09 2.86
C ILE A 211 27.03 19.93 1.88
N PHE A 212 26.41 18.80 2.23
CA PHE A 212 26.35 17.64 1.35
C PHE A 212 25.59 17.94 0.06
N SER A 213 24.44 18.61 0.13
CA SER A 213 23.64 18.97 -1.04
C SER A 213 24.46 19.78 -2.05
N GLN A 214 25.15 20.84 -1.58
CA GLN A 214 25.97 21.68 -2.44
C GLN A 214 27.21 20.96 -2.99
N GLN A 215 27.92 20.21 -2.14
CA GLN A 215 29.16 19.56 -2.54
C GLN A 215 28.91 18.35 -3.44
N VAL A 216 27.86 17.55 -3.18
CA VAL A 216 27.46 16.45 -4.06
C VAL A 216 27.09 16.96 -5.44
N ALA A 217 26.35 18.07 -5.54
CA ALA A 217 26.06 18.69 -6.83
C ALA A 217 27.36 19.12 -7.56
N THR A 218 28.33 19.65 -6.83
CA THR A 218 29.64 20.04 -7.39
C THR A 218 30.43 18.82 -7.88
N VAL A 219 30.42 17.72 -7.12
CA VAL A 219 31.06 16.45 -7.51
C VAL A 219 30.41 15.85 -8.75
N ILE A 220 29.08 15.86 -8.84
CA ILE A 220 28.36 15.38 -10.03
C ILE A 220 28.76 16.23 -11.24
N GLN A 221 28.88 17.55 -11.07
CA GLN A 221 29.23 18.46 -12.16
C GLN A 221 30.71 18.35 -12.61
N SER A 222 31.62 17.91 -11.73
CA SER A 222 33.04 17.70 -12.11
C SER A 222 33.28 16.38 -12.85
N ARG A 223 32.29 15.48 -12.86
CA ARG A 223 32.35 14.15 -13.47
C ARG A 223 31.81 14.21 -14.89
N GLN A 224 32.57 13.69 -15.84
CA GLN A 224 32.18 13.75 -17.26
C GLN A 224 31.23 12.61 -17.67
N ASP A 225 31.32 11.46 -17.02
CA ASP A 225 30.62 10.23 -17.43
C ASP A 225 30.12 9.45 -16.20
N MET A 226 29.37 10.13 -15.33
CA MET A 226 28.71 9.48 -14.18
C MET A 226 27.36 8.89 -14.62
N PRO A 227 27.12 7.58 -14.45
CA PRO A 227 25.84 6.97 -14.74
C PRO A 227 24.69 7.62 -13.97
N SER A 228 23.54 7.79 -14.62
CA SER A 228 22.35 8.41 -13.99
C SER A 228 21.89 7.67 -12.73
N GLU A 229 22.01 6.35 -12.70
CA GLU A 229 21.69 5.54 -11.51
C GLU A 229 22.58 5.86 -10.29
N ASP A 230 23.84 6.23 -10.52
CA ASP A 230 24.76 6.63 -9.47
C ASP A 230 24.40 8.00 -8.92
N VAL A 231 23.97 8.91 -9.80
CA VAL A 231 23.46 10.23 -9.40
C VAL A 231 22.20 10.08 -8.54
N VAL A 232 21.24 9.23 -8.93
CA VAL A 232 20.04 8.98 -8.12
C VAL A 232 20.39 8.29 -6.81
N SER A 233 21.34 7.34 -6.79
CA SER A 233 21.81 6.68 -5.56
C SER A 233 22.38 7.67 -4.53
N LEU A 234 23.05 8.72 -5.00
CA LEU A 234 23.51 9.82 -4.15
C LEU A 234 22.32 10.61 -3.58
N GLN A 235 21.28 10.88 -4.38
CA GLN A 235 20.04 11.52 -3.91
C GLN A 235 19.30 10.66 -2.88
N VAL A 236 19.26 9.33 -3.03
CA VAL A 236 18.73 8.42 -2.01
C VAL A 236 19.50 8.56 -0.69
N SER A 237 20.81 8.69 -0.75
CA SER A 237 21.62 8.86 0.46
C SER A 237 21.38 10.23 1.11
N LEU A 238 21.19 11.28 0.30
CA LEU A 238 20.82 12.62 0.78
C LEU A 238 19.43 12.67 1.41
N ILE A 239 18.43 12.01 0.82
CA ILE A 239 17.07 11.96 1.39
C ILE A 239 17.08 11.19 2.71
N ASN A 240 17.82 10.07 2.79
CA ASN A 240 18.00 9.31 4.02
C ASN A 240 18.68 10.15 5.10
N LEU A 241 19.72 10.91 4.75
CA LEU A 241 20.39 11.82 5.67
C LEU A 241 19.42 12.89 6.20
N ALA A 242 18.64 13.52 5.31
CA ALA A 242 17.65 14.53 5.68
C ALA A 242 16.60 13.97 6.66
N MET A 243 16.03 12.81 6.34
CA MET A 243 15.02 12.13 7.16
C MET A 243 15.55 11.72 8.53
N LYS A 244 16.77 11.17 8.57
CA LYS A 244 17.41 10.68 9.79
C LYS A 244 17.87 11.83 10.69
N CYS A 245 18.57 12.82 10.15
CA CYS A 245 19.18 13.88 10.95
C CYS A 245 18.22 15.05 11.22
N TYR A 246 17.21 15.25 10.36
CA TYR A 246 16.31 16.40 10.43
C TYR A 246 14.84 15.98 10.15
N PRO A 247 14.25 15.09 10.98
CA PRO A 247 12.90 14.56 10.73
C PRO A 247 11.81 15.63 10.65
N ASP A 248 11.98 16.75 11.37
CA ASP A 248 11.02 17.87 11.37
C ASP A 248 11.11 18.76 10.11
N ARG A 249 12.16 18.62 9.29
CA ARG A 249 12.48 19.51 8.17
C ARG A 249 12.09 18.87 6.83
N VAL A 250 10.79 18.86 6.58
CA VAL A 250 10.19 18.37 5.32
C VAL A 250 10.72 19.14 4.09
N ASP A 251 11.13 20.40 4.27
CA ASP A 251 11.72 21.24 3.22
C ASP A 251 13.04 20.69 2.67
N TYR A 252 13.85 20.03 3.50
CA TYR A 252 15.08 19.39 3.03
C TYR A 252 14.80 18.19 2.13
N VAL A 253 13.78 17.40 2.48
CA VAL A 253 13.32 16.29 1.65
C VAL A 253 12.83 16.79 0.30
N ASP A 254 11.97 17.82 0.28
CA ASP A 254 11.49 18.40 -0.97
C ASP A 254 12.63 19.01 -1.80
N LYS A 255 13.66 19.58 -1.16
CA LYS A 255 14.84 20.11 -1.86
C LYS A 255 15.65 19.03 -2.58
N VAL A 256 15.76 17.83 -2.00
CA VAL A 256 16.39 16.68 -2.67
C VAL A 256 15.58 16.26 -3.89
N LEU A 257 14.25 16.21 -3.76
CA LEU A 257 13.36 15.87 -4.88
C LEU A 257 13.42 16.93 -5.98
N GLU A 258 13.38 18.21 -5.64
CA GLU A 258 13.56 19.35 -6.58
C GLU A 258 14.88 19.21 -7.35
N THR A 259 15.98 18.97 -6.64
CA THR A 259 17.30 18.79 -7.25
C THR A 259 17.31 17.57 -8.19
N THR A 260 16.62 16.49 -7.83
CA THR A 260 16.50 15.29 -8.67
C THR A 260 15.75 15.59 -9.96
N VAL A 261 14.64 16.34 -9.89
CA VAL A 261 13.89 16.81 -11.06
C VAL A 261 14.77 17.69 -11.96
N GLU A 262 15.51 18.63 -11.39
CA GLU A 262 16.44 19.48 -12.14
C GLU A 262 17.53 18.66 -12.86
N ILE A 263 18.05 17.62 -12.21
CA ILE A 263 19.04 16.71 -12.81
C ILE A 263 18.43 15.95 -13.98
N PHE A 264 17.24 15.38 -13.83
CA PHE A 264 16.58 14.64 -14.91
C PHE A 264 16.27 15.52 -16.11
N ASN A 265 15.82 16.76 -15.86
CA ASN A 265 15.62 17.76 -16.91
C ASN A 265 16.91 18.09 -17.64
N LYS A 266 18.04 18.25 -16.94
CA LYS A 266 19.35 18.49 -17.57
C LYS A 266 19.84 17.31 -18.41
N LEU A 267 19.51 16.09 -17.99
CA LEU A 267 19.88 14.86 -18.70
C LEU A 267 18.91 14.52 -19.85
N ASN A 268 17.84 15.29 -20.05
CA ASN A 268 16.76 15.01 -21.00
C ASN A 268 16.22 13.57 -20.89
N LEU A 269 16.06 13.08 -19.65
CA LEU A 269 15.38 11.82 -19.39
C LEU A 269 13.87 12.08 -19.47
N GLU A 270 13.16 11.38 -20.35
CA GLU A 270 11.71 11.55 -20.48
C GLU A 270 10.95 10.30 -20.02
N HIS A 271 11.42 9.10 -20.39
CA HIS A 271 10.73 7.85 -20.08
C HIS A 271 11.70 6.79 -19.56
N ILE A 272 11.55 6.44 -18.28
CA ILE A 272 12.43 5.52 -17.58
C ILE A 272 11.75 4.16 -17.49
N ALA A 273 12.22 3.19 -18.29
CA ALA A 273 11.69 1.83 -18.28
C ALA A 273 11.91 1.11 -16.94
N THR A 274 10.96 0.26 -16.55
CA THR A 274 10.94 -0.51 -15.30
C THR A 274 12.20 -1.35 -15.11
N SER A 275 12.74 -1.91 -16.19
CA SER A 275 13.92 -2.76 -16.16
C SER A 275 15.23 -1.99 -15.90
N SER A 276 15.23 -0.66 -16.05
CA SER A 276 16.42 0.17 -15.88
C SER A 276 16.86 0.26 -14.42
N ALA A 277 18.17 0.38 -14.20
CA ALA A 277 18.73 0.61 -12.87
C ALA A 277 18.26 1.96 -12.29
N VAL A 278 18.09 2.98 -13.13
CA VAL A 278 17.56 4.29 -12.74
C VAL A 278 16.14 4.18 -12.17
N SER A 279 15.24 3.39 -12.78
CA SER A 279 13.88 3.20 -12.25
C SER A 279 13.90 2.57 -10.86
N LYS A 280 14.75 1.55 -10.64
CA LYS A 280 14.90 0.90 -9.32
C LYS A 280 15.37 1.88 -8.25
N GLU A 281 16.36 2.71 -8.58
CA GLU A 281 16.88 3.74 -7.66
C GLU A 281 15.87 4.86 -7.41
N LEU A 282 15.14 5.31 -8.44
CA LEU A 282 14.08 6.30 -8.29
C LEU A 282 12.91 5.76 -7.45
N THR A 283 12.55 4.49 -7.63
CA THR A 283 11.56 3.80 -6.80
C THR A 283 12.01 3.79 -5.35
N ARG A 284 13.28 3.46 -5.08
CA ARG A 284 13.86 3.51 -3.72
C ARG A 284 13.82 4.93 -3.15
N LEU A 285 14.15 5.96 -3.95
CA LEU A 285 14.09 7.36 -3.53
C LEU A 285 12.69 7.77 -3.06
N LEU A 286 11.65 7.42 -3.82
CA LEU A 286 10.26 7.82 -3.52
C LEU A 286 9.61 6.95 -2.44
N LYS A 287 10.05 5.71 -2.24
CA LYS A 287 9.57 4.88 -1.13
C LYS A 287 10.01 5.39 0.24
N ILE A 288 11.21 5.98 0.36
CA ILE A 288 11.72 6.47 1.65
C ILE A 288 10.76 7.47 2.32
N PRO A 289 10.27 8.54 1.66
CA PRO A 289 9.26 9.43 2.27
C PRO A 289 7.95 8.74 2.64
N VAL A 290 7.48 7.80 1.82
CA VAL A 290 6.23 7.06 2.08
C VAL A 290 6.37 6.20 3.35
N ASP A 291 7.50 5.50 3.49
CA ASP A 291 7.78 4.60 4.61
C ASP A 291 8.18 5.33 5.90
N THR A 292 8.81 6.50 5.78
CA THR A 292 9.32 7.21 6.95
C THR A 292 8.24 8.07 7.59
N TYR A 293 7.44 8.78 6.79
CA TYR A 293 6.38 9.63 7.34
C TYR A 293 5.16 8.84 7.80
N ASN A 294 4.88 7.66 7.22
CA ASN A 294 3.69 6.84 7.51
C ASN A 294 2.36 7.60 7.41
N ASN A 295 2.37 8.72 6.70
CA ASN A 295 1.22 9.59 6.49
C ASN A 295 1.35 10.22 5.11
N ILE A 296 0.52 9.75 4.17
CA ILE A 296 0.49 10.24 2.79
C ILE A 296 0.22 11.75 2.71
N LEU A 297 -0.52 12.33 3.67
CA LEU A 297 -0.82 13.76 3.68
C LEU A 297 0.43 14.62 3.86
N THR A 298 1.45 14.10 4.55
CA THR A 298 2.76 14.77 4.65
C THR A 298 3.54 14.64 3.35
N VAL A 299 3.51 13.46 2.73
CA VAL A 299 4.15 13.21 1.43
C VAL A 299 3.53 14.10 0.33
N LEU A 300 2.22 14.29 0.32
CA LEU A 300 1.53 15.17 -0.64
C LEU A 300 1.90 16.65 -0.50
N LYS A 301 2.45 17.07 0.64
CA LYS A 301 2.97 18.45 0.80
C LYS A 301 4.29 18.66 0.06
N LEU A 302 4.98 17.57 -0.33
CA LEU A 302 6.20 17.60 -1.13
C LEU A 302 5.82 17.95 -2.57
N LYS A 303 6.08 19.20 -2.96
CA LYS A 303 5.70 19.74 -4.28
C LYS A 303 6.37 18.99 -5.42
N HIS A 304 7.59 18.50 -5.19
CA HIS A 304 8.40 17.86 -6.22
C HIS A 304 8.29 16.33 -6.21
N PHE A 305 7.42 15.74 -5.37
CA PHE A 305 7.18 14.30 -5.35
C PHE A 305 6.39 13.83 -6.58
N HIS A 306 5.28 14.49 -6.90
CA HIS A 306 4.44 14.12 -8.05
C HIS A 306 5.16 14.30 -9.41
N PRO A 307 5.93 15.39 -9.68
CA PRO A 307 6.70 15.49 -10.92
C PRO A 307 7.69 14.34 -11.16
N LEU A 308 8.22 13.70 -10.10
CA LEU A 308 9.10 12.54 -10.26
C LEU A 308 8.35 11.28 -10.69
N PHE A 309 7.04 11.17 -10.43
CA PHE A 309 6.22 10.08 -10.93
C PHE A 309 6.09 10.09 -12.46
N GLU A 310 6.09 11.27 -13.08
CA GLU A 310 5.89 11.42 -14.53
C GLU A 310 7.04 10.81 -15.35
N TYR A 311 8.24 10.66 -14.78
CA TYR A 311 9.39 10.05 -15.47
C TYR A 311 9.33 8.52 -15.52
N PHE A 312 8.55 7.88 -14.65
CA PHE A 312 8.36 6.44 -14.67
C PHE A 312 7.58 6.00 -15.90
N ASP A 313 7.77 4.76 -16.30
CA ASP A 313 6.84 4.08 -17.21
C ASP A 313 5.55 3.63 -16.51
N TYR A 314 4.57 3.20 -17.31
CA TYR A 314 3.27 2.76 -16.82
C TYR A 314 3.37 1.74 -15.69
N GLU A 315 4.20 0.70 -15.85
CA GLU A 315 4.32 -0.39 -14.88
C GLU A 315 4.95 0.09 -13.56
N SER A 316 6.00 0.92 -13.61
CA SER A 316 6.60 1.50 -12.41
C SER A 316 5.63 2.46 -11.71
N ARG A 317 4.89 3.30 -12.46
CA ARG A 317 3.85 4.18 -11.89
C ARG A 317 2.73 3.38 -11.22
N LYS A 318 2.28 2.30 -11.86
CA LYS A 318 1.25 1.39 -11.33
C LYS A 318 1.72 0.72 -10.03
N SER A 319 2.92 0.11 -10.05
CA SER A 319 3.52 -0.52 -8.87
C SER A 319 3.71 0.45 -7.71
N MET A 320 4.21 1.66 -7.98
CA MET A 320 4.38 2.69 -6.95
C MET A 320 3.03 3.21 -6.44
N SER A 321 2.01 3.30 -7.29
CA SER A 321 0.64 3.67 -6.88
C SER A 321 0.03 2.62 -5.95
N CYS A 322 0.20 1.33 -6.26
CA CYS A 322 -0.21 0.23 -5.37
C CYS A 322 0.52 0.32 -4.03
N TYR A 323 1.82 0.64 -4.03
CA TYR A 323 2.61 0.81 -2.82
C TYR A 323 2.10 1.96 -1.96
N VAL A 324 1.82 3.12 -2.56
CA VAL A 324 1.25 4.29 -1.88
C VAL A 324 -0.11 3.95 -1.28
N LEU A 325 -1.04 3.35 -2.04
CA LEU A 325 -2.37 2.98 -1.51
C LEU A 325 -2.28 1.93 -0.40
N SER A 326 -1.38 0.96 -0.52
CA SER A 326 -1.16 -0.05 0.53
C SER A 326 -0.68 0.59 1.82
N ASN A 327 0.30 1.51 1.75
CA ASN A 327 0.75 2.27 2.92
C ASN A 327 -0.40 3.07 3.57
N VAL A 328 -1.22 3.76 2.76
CA VAL A 328 -2.39 4.50 3.26
C VAL A 328 -3.38 3.59 4.00
N LEU A 329 -3.60 2.38 3.48
CA LEU A 329 -4.47 1.36 4.08
C LEU A 329 -3.87 0.79 5.36
N ASP A 330 -2.59 0.45 5.36
CA ASP A 330 -1.91 -0.17 6.50
C ASP A 330 -1.87 0.76 7.72
N TYR A 331 -1.71 2.06 7.50
CA TYR A 331 -1.74 3.09 8.54
C TYR A 331 -3.12 3.71 8.80
N ASN A 332 -4.17 3.26 8.09
CA ASN A 332 -5.54 3.80 8.17
C ASN A 332 -5.59 5.34 8.11
N THR A 333 -4.85 5.95 7.18
CA THR A 333 -4.81 7.42 7.07
C THR A 333 -6.13 7.95 6.51
N GLU A 334 -6.91 8.66 7.33
CA GLU A 334 -8.18 9.26 6.90
C GLU A 334 -7.95 10.48 5.99
N ILE A 335 -8.70 10.55 4.89
CA ILE A 335 -8.65 11.65 3.92
C ILE A 335 -9.89 12.53 4.09
N VAL A 336 -9.68 13.72 4.62
CA VAL A 336 -10.75 14.55 5.23
C VAL A 336 -11.22 15.69 4.34
N SER A 337 -10.47 16.03 3.28
CA SER A 337 -10.75 17.18 2.40
C SER A 337 -10.78 16.81 0.91
N GLN A 338 -11.53 17.59 0.14
CA GLN A 338 -11.69 17.42 -1.30
C GLN A 338 -10.36 17.53 -2.05
N ASP A 339 -9.51 18.49 -1.66
CA ASP A 339 -8.23 18.76 -2.32
C ASP A 339 -7.23 17.61 -2.11
N GLN A 340 -7.25 16.99 -0.92
CA GLN A 340 -6.42 15.81 -0.63
C GLN A 340 -6.87 14.61 -1.47
N VAL A 341 -8.18 14.41 -1.63
CA VAL A 341 -8.72 13.37 -2.50
C VAL A 341 -8.27 13.59 -3.94
N ASP A 342 -8.44 14.80 -4.48
CA ASP A 342 -8.02 15.11 -5.84
C ASP A 342 -6.51 14.84 -6.05
N SER A 343 -5.68 15.27 -5.10
CA SER A 343 -4.23 15.07 -5.15
C SER A 343 -3.83 13.59 -5.13
N ILE A 344 -4.45 12.77 -4.28
CA ILE A 344 -4.17 11.32 -4.22
C ILE A 344 -4.66 10.63 -5.49
N MET A 345 -5.86 10.97 -5.97
CA MET A 345 -6.41 10.36 -7.19
C MET A 345 -5.56 10.67 -8.42
N ASN A 346 -4.98 11.88 -8.51
CA ASN A 346 -4.04 12.23 -9.58
C ASN A 346 -2.73 11.43 -9.45
N LEU A 347 -2.22 11.26 -8.22
CA LEU A 347 -1.01 10.48 -7.95
C LEU A 347 -1.18 9.01 -8.33
N VAL A 348 -2.33 8.40 -8.02
CA VAL A 348 -2.63 7.00 -8.29
C VAL A 348 -3.49 6.80 -9.54
N SER A 349 -3.42 7.75 -10.47
CA SER A 349 -4.26 7.80 -11.67
C SER A 349 -4.15 6.55 -12.54
N THR A 350 -2.99 5.88 -12.54
CA THR A 350 -2.75 4.61 -13.23
C THR A 350 -3.66 3.47 -12.77
N LEU A 351 -4.10 3.50 -11.50
CA LEU A 351 -5.04 2.51 -10.95
C LEU A 351 -6.50 2.88 -11.19
N ILE A 352 -6.77 4.14 -11.51
CA ILE A 352 -8.12 4.70 -11.56
C ILE A 352 -8.61 4.85 -13.00
N GLN A 353 -7.74 5.26 -13.92
CA GLN A 353 -8.08 5.64 -15.30
C GLN A 353 -7.12 4.99 -16.28
N ASP A 354 -7.62 4.69 -17.48
CA ASP A 354 -6.79 4.20 -18.58
C ASP A 354 -5.76 5.27 -18.96
N GLN A 355 -4.51 4.83 -19.11
CA GLN A 355 -3.39 5.71 -19.43
C GLN A 355 -3.04 5.60 -20.91
N PRO A 356 -2.55 6.68 -21.54
CA PRO A 356 -2.20 6.67 -22.96
C PRO A 356 -1.04 5.73 -23.29
N ASP A 357 -0.15 5.46 -22.33
CA ASP A 357 1.00 4.55 -22.43
C ASP A 357 0.73 3.15 -21.85
N GLN A 358 -0.53 2.83 -21.53
CA GLN A 358 -0.92 1.51 -21.02
C GLN A 358 -0.69 0.42 -22.09
N PRO A 359 -0.15 -0.76 -21.71
CA PRO A 359 -0.01 -1.89 -22.62
C PRO A 359 -1.37 -2.31 -23.23
N VAL A 360 -1.34 -2.78 -24.47
CA VAL A 360 -2.54 -3.26 -25.19
C VAL A 360 -3.00 -4.64 -24.70
N GLU A 361 -2.11 -5.40 -24.06
CA GLU A 361 -2.44 -6.70 -23.50
C GLU A 361 -3.35 -6.52 -22.27
N ASP A 362 -4.42 -7.31 -22.23
CA ASP A 362 -5.30 -7.34 -21.06
C ASP A 362 -4.50 -7.83 -19.83
N PRO A 363 -4.59 -7.13 -18.70
CA PRO A 363 -3.91 -7.54 -17.48
C PRO A 363 -4.48 -8.89 -17.01
N ASP A 364 -3.68 -9.61 -16.23
CA ASP A 364 -4.16 -10.81 -15.56
C ASP A 364 -5.41 -10.47 -14.71
N PRO A 365 -6.52 -11.21 -14.85
CA PRO A 365 -7.76 -10.89 -14.16
C PRO A 365 -7.66 -10.94 -12.63
N GLU A 366 -6.81 -11.80 -12.08
CA GLU A 366 -6.59 -11.93 -10.63
C GLU A 366 -5.79 -10.73 -10.12
N ASP A 367 -4.66 -10.43 -10.76
CA ASP A 367 -3.83 -9.27 -10.39
C ASP A 367 -4.62 -7.96 -10.49
N PHE A 368 -5.40 -7.79 -11.57
CA PHE A 368 -6.25 -6.62 -11.75
C PHE A 368 -7.34 -6.53 -10.68
N ALA A 369 -7.93 -7.66 -10.28
CA ALA A 369 -8.92 -7.68 -9.21
C ALA A 369 -8.32 -7.29 -7.86
N ASP A 370 -7.09 -7.72 -7.56
CA ASP A 370 -6.37 -7.34 -6.34
C ASP A 370 -6.03 -5.84 -6.33
N GLU A 371 -5.52 -5.31 -7.45
CA GLU A 371 -5.27 -3.87 -7.64
C GLU A 371 -6.54 -3.04 -7.42
N GLN A 372 -7.65 -3.44 -8.05
CA GLN A 372 -8.93 -2.72 -7.91
C GLN A 372 -9.56 -2.91 -6.52
N SER A 373 -9.29 -4.02 -5.84
CA SER A 373 -9.71 -4.24 -4.47
C SER A 373 -9.00 -3.29 -3.50
N LEU A 374 -7.72 -2.94 -3.75
CA LEU A 374 -7.02 -1.90 -2.98
C LEU A 374 -7.72 -0.54 -3.14
N VAL A 375 -8.07 -0.17 -4.37
CA VAL A 375 -8.81 1.09 -4.65
C VAL A 375 -10.18 1.07 -3.96
N GLY A 376 -10.91 -0.05 -4.05
CA GLY A 376 -12.21 -0.23 -3.38
C GLY A 376 -12.11 -0.06 -1.86
N ARG A 377 -11.07 -0.62 -1.23
CA ARG A 377 -10.79 -0.45 0.20
C ARG A 377 -10.44 1.00 0.55
N PHE A 378 -9.64 1.65 -0.29
CA PHE A 378 -9.24 3.05 -0.08
C PHE A 378 -10.44 4.01 0.00
N ILE A 379 -11.54 3.73 -0.71
CA ILE A 379 -12.78 4.53 -0.63
C ILE A 379 -13.32 4.63 0.81
N HIS A 380 -13.12 3.60 1.64
CA HIS A 380 -13.57 3.62 3.03
C HIS A 380 -12.75 4.56 3.94
N LEU A 381 -11.56 4.96 3.52
CA LEU A 381 -10.73 5.95 4.21
C LEU A 381 -11.05 7.39 3.82
N LEU A 382 -11.92 7.59 2.82
CA LEU A 382 -12.42 8.90 2.41
C LEU A 382 -13.52 9.36 3.36
N ARG A 383 -13.12 9.85 4.54
CA ARG A 383 -14.02 10.20 5.63
C ARG A 383 -13.75 11.61 6.16
N SER A 384 -14.83 12.39 6.21
CA SER A 384 -14.91 13.66 6.91
C SER A 384 -15.99 13.61 7.98
N GLU A 385 -15.76 14.33 9.08
CA GLU A 385 -16.75 14.53 10.14
C GLU A 385 -17.87 15.47 9.68
N ASP A 386 -17.55 16.43 8.82
CA ASP A 386 -18.53 17.34 8.22
C ASP A 386 -19.28 16.65 7.07
N PRO A 387 -20.62 16.49 7.15
CA PRO A 387 -21.40 15.85 6.10
C PRO A 387 -21.32 16.55 4.74
N ASP A 388 -21.22 17.88 4.72
CA ASP A 388 -21.15 18.65 3.47
C ASP A 388 -19.79 18.44 2.79
N GLN A 389 -18.69 18.48 3.56
CA GLN A 389 -17.36 18.11 3.08
C GLN A 389 -17.30 16.65 2.60
N GLN A 390 -17.97 15.73 3.30
CA GLN A 390 -18.09 14.33 2.86
C GLN A 390 -18.77 14.23 1.49
N TYR A 391 -19.82 15.02 1.24
CA TYR A 391 -20.47 15.03 -0.07
C TYR A 391 -19.53 15.53 -1.19
N LEU A 392 -18.74 16.57 -0.91
CA LEU A 392 -17.74 17.07 -1.86
C LEU A 392 -16.66 16.02 -2.17
N ILE A 393 -16.20 15.30 -1.16
CA ILE A 393 -15.27 14.16 -1.31
C ILE A 393 -15.87 13.09 -2.23
N LEU A 394 -17.10 12.67 -1.98
CA LEU A 394 -17.77 11.63 -2.79
C LEU A 394 -17.98 12.08 -4.24
N ASN A 395 -18.29 13.36 -4.48
CA ASN A 395 -18.40 13.90 -5.84
C ASN A 395 -17.07 13.90 -6.58
N THR A 396 -15.98 14.32 -5.94
CA THR A 396 -14.65 14.29 -6.54
C THR A 396 -14.21 12.85 -6.82
N ALA A 397 -14.41 11.94 -5.86
CA ALA A 397 -14.15 10.52 -6.05
C ALA A 397 -14.97 9.95 -7.23
N ARG A 398 -16.26 10.30 -7.35
CA ARG A 398 -17.12 9.87 -8.45
C ARG A 398 -16.63 10.34 -9.81
N LYS A 399 -16.12 11.57 -9.88
CA LYS A 399 -15.55 12.16 -11.11
C LYS A 399 -14.33 11.36 -11.57
N HIS A 400 -13.42 11.05 -10.64
CA HIS A 400 -12.21 10.27 -10.94
C HIS A 400 -12.52 8.82 -11.30
N PHE A 401 -13.30 8.10 -10.49
CA PHE A 401 -13.67 6.71 -10.76
C PHE A 401 -14.56 6.57 -12.00
N GLY A 402 -15.35 7.59 -12.33
CA GLY A 402 -16.19 7.60 -13.53
C GLY A 402 -15.41 7.58 -14.84
N ALA A 403 -14.15 8.04 -14.83
CA ALA A 403 -13.26 8.00 -15.97
C ALA A 403 -12.50 6.65 -16.11
N GLY A 404 -12.72 5.71 -15.19
CA GLY A 404 -11.96 4.44 -15.13
C GLY A 404 -12.33 3.34 -16.12
N GLY A 405 -13.30 3.60 -17.00
CA GLY A 405 -13.80 2.64 -17.97
C GLY A 405 -14.61 1.49 -17.33
N ASN A 406 -15.17 0.62 -18.18
CA ASN A 406 -16.13 -0.42 -17.75
C ASN A 406 -15.51 -1.47 -16.81
N GLN A 407 -14.20 -1.75 -16.96
CA GLN A 407 -13.52 -2.79 -16.18
C GLN A 407 -13.24 -2.38 -14.73
N ARG A 408 -12.97 -1.09 -14.43
CA ARG A 408 -12.64 -0.62 -13.07
C ARG A 408 -13.88 -0.24 -12.27
N ILE A 409 -14.88 0.36 -12.93
CA ILE A 409 -16.05 0.89 -12.25
C ILE A 409 -16.83 -0.18 -11.47
N ARG A 410 -16.78 -1.45 -11.90
CA ARG A 410 -17.41 -2.59 -11.20
C ARG A 410 -16.89 -2.79 -9.78
N PHE A 411 -15.66 -2.36 -9.49
CA PHE A 411 -15.03 -2.48 -8.17
C PHE A 411 -15.12 -1.17 -7.37
N THR A 412 -15.01 -0.03 -8.03
CA THR A 412 -14.88 1.28 -7.36
C THR A 412 -16.20 1.98 -7.09
N LEU A 413 -17.20 1.86 -7.98
CA LEU A 413 -18.49 2.54 -7.78
C LEU A 413 -19.38 1.91 -6.70
N PRO A 414 -19.42 0.57 -6.48
CA PRO A 414 -20.26 0.02 -5.42
C PRO A 414 -19.90 0.51 -4.02
N PRO A 415 -18.62 0.51 -3.57
CA PRO A 415 -18.24 1.11 -2.28
C PRO A 415 -18.62 2.59 -2.18
N LEU A 416 -18.52 3.33 -3.27
CA LEU A 416 -18.92 4.74 -3.33
C LEU A 416 -20.44 4.93 -3.14
N VAL A 417 -21.26 4.05 -3.71
CA VAL A 417 -22.72 4.03 -3.50
C VAL A 417 -23.05 3.72 -2.04
N PHE A 418 -22.39 2.74 -1.42
CA PHE A 418 -22.57 2.46 0.01
C PHE A 418 -22.14 3.63 0.89
N ALA A 419 -21.01 4.28 0.59
CA ALA A 419 -20.57 5.48 1.29
C ALA A 419 -21.57 6.63 1.15
N ALA A 420 -22.21 6.77 -0.02
CA ALA A 420 -23.29 7.73 -0.24
C ALA A 420 -24.52 7.41 0.63
N TYR A 421 -24.95 6.14 0.72
CA TYR A 421 -26.07 5.77 1.60
C TYR A 421 -25.75 5.99 3.07
N GLN A 422 -24.53 5.68 3.52
CA GLN A 422 -24.09 6.00 4.88
C GLN A 422 -24.15 7.51 5.17
N LEU A 423 -23.77 8.35 4.19
CA LEU A 423 -23.91 9.79 4.32
C LEU A 423 -25.39 10.24 4.41
N ALA A 424 -26.30 9.59 3.66
CA ALA A 424 -27.73 9.85 3.77
C ALA A 424 -28.28 9.54 5.18
N PHE A 425 -27.82 8.46 5.82
CA PHE A 425 -28.16 8.17 7.22
C PHE A 425 -27.59 9.22 8.18
N ARG A 426 -26.35 9.71 7.98
CA ARG A 426 -25.80 10.81 8.80
C ARG A 426 -26.61 12.10 8.67
N TYR A 427 -27.11 12.44 7.48
CA TYR A 427 -28.00 13.59 7.32
C TYR A 427 -29.29 13.44 8.13
N LYS A 428 -29.86 12.22 8.18
CA LYS A 428 -31.01 11.93 9.03
C LYS A 428 -30.71 12.09 10.51
N GLU A 429 -29.57 11.60 10.98
CA GLU A 429 -29.14 11.77 12.38
C GLU A 429 -29.01 13.26 12.74
N ASN A 430 -28.55 14.08 11.80
CA ASN A 430 -28.41 15.53 11.93
C ASN A 430 -29.69 16.31 11.59
N SER A 431 -30.84 15.66 11.42
CA SER A 431 -32.12 16.30 11.07
C SER A 431 -32.57 17.41 12.02
N LYS A 432 -32.14 17.37 13.29
CA LYS A 432 -32.45 18.41 14.30
C LYS A 432 -31.61 19.68 14.13
N VAL A 433 -30.48 19.58 13.44
CA VAL A 433 -29.48 20.66 13.31
C VAL A 433 -29.57 21.32 11.93
N ASP A 434 -29.89 20.55 10.88
CA ASP A 434 -29.95 21.02 9.50
C ASP A 434 -31.36 20.93 8.92
N ASP A 435 -32.05 22.07 8.81
CA ASP A 435 -33.39 22.16 8.20
C ASP A 435 -33.42 21.73 6.73
N LYS A 436 -32.27 21.63 6.05
CA LYS A 436 -32.17 21.24 4.64
C LYS A 436 -31.78 19.77 4.45
N TRP A 437 -31.75 18.97 5.51
CA TRP A 437 -31.32 17.56 5.45
C TRP A 437 -32.10 16.75 4.40
N GLU A 438 -33.40 16.98 4.22
CA GLU A 438 -34.24 16.27 3.24
C GLU A 438 -33.80 16.55 1.79
N LYS A 439 -33.53 17.82 1.47
CA LYS A 439 -33.02 18.21 0.14
C LYS A 439 -31.63 17.65 -0.12
N LYS A 440 -30.79 17.55 0.92
CA LYS A 440 -29.47 16.93 0.82
C LYS A 440 -29.60 15.42 0.58
N CYS A 441 -30.47 14.72 1.31
CA CYS A 441 -30.78 13.32 1.08
C CYS A 441 -31.25 13.06 -0.35
N GLN A 442 -32.19 13.85 -0.89
CA GLN A 442 -32.63 13.73 -2.28
C GLN A 442 -31.46 13.82 -3.27
N LYS A 443 -30.55 14.79 -3.08
CA LYS A 443 -29.34 14.92 -3.91
C LYS A 443 -28.42 13.70 -3.81
N ILE A 444 -28.27 13.11 -2.62
CA ILE A 444 -27.50 11.89 -2.41
C ILE A 444 -28.11 10.71 -3.18
N PHE A 445 -29.43 10.55 -3.13
CA PHE A 445 -30.10 9.48 -3.88
C PHE A 445 -30.02 9.71 -5.40
N SER A 446 -30.12 10.95 -5.88
CA SER A 446 -29.86 11.26 -7.30
C SER A 446 -28.42 10.96 -7.70
N PHE A 447 -27.45 11.27 -6.84
CA PHE A 447 -26.04 10.91 -7.04
C PHE A 447 -25.83 9.39 -7.09
N ALA A 448 -26.44 8.65 -6.17
CA ALA A 448 -26.39 7.19 -6.15
C ALA A 448 -27.03 6.60 -7.41
N HIS A 449 -28.20 7.10 -7.82
CA HIS A 449 -28.87 6.68 -9.04
C HIS A 449 -27.96 6.87 -10.26
N GLN A 450 -27.40 8.07 -10.48
CA GLN A 450 -26.48 8.34 -11.59
C GLN A 450 -25.21 7.46 -11.55
N THR A 451 -24.76 7.11 -10.35
CA THR A 451 -23.61 6.21 -10.15
C THR A 451 -23.95 4.77 -10.52
N ILE A 452 -25.12 4.28 -10.11
CA ILE A 452 -25.62 2.96 -10.48
C ILE A 452 -25.93 2.89 -11.99
N SER A 453 -26.53 3.93 -12.58
CA SER A 453 -26.79 4.00 -14.02
C SER A 453 -25.51 3.91 -14.87
N ALA A 454 -24.37 4.37 -14.35
CA ALA A 454 -23.10 4.19 -15.04
C ALA A 454 -22.62 2.73 -15.05
N LEU A 455 -22.95 1.95 -14.02
CA LEU A 455 -22.69 0.51 -13.98
C LEU A 455 -23.58 -0.24 -14.98
N ILE A 456 -24.83 0.19 -15.15
CA ILE A 456 -25.74 -0.39 -16.18
C ILE A 456 -25.15 -0.18 -17.58
N LYS A 457 -24.65 1.02 -17.87
CA LYS A 457 -23.99 1.34 -19.15
C LYS A 457 -22.72 0.51 -19.41
N ALA A 458 -22.14 -0.07 -18.38
CA ALA A 458 -21.02 -1.00 -18.49
C ALA A 458 -21.45 -2.47 -18.61
N GLU A 459 -22.72 -2.71 -18.99
CA GLU A 459 -23.28 -4.04 -19.25
C GLU A 459 -23.26 -4.97 -18.01
N LEU A 460 -23.34 -4.37 -16.82
CA LEU A 460 -23.52 -5.11 -15.57
C LEU A 460 -25.02 -5.16 -15.20
N ALA A 461 -25.56 -6.36 -15.00
CA ALA A 461 -26.99 -6.54 -14.69
C ALA A 461 -27.24 -6.83 -13.20
N GLU A 462 -26.58 -7.83 -12.63
CA GLU A 462 -26.87 -8.29 -11.26
C GLU A 462 -26.43 -7.28 -10.18
N LEU A 463 -25.27 -6.66 -10.36
CA LEU A 463 -24.69 -5.75 -9.37
C LEU A 463 -25.53 -4.46 -9.24
N PRO A 464 -25.89 -3.75 -10.33
CA PRO A 464 -26.78 -2.59 -10.25
C PRO A 464 -28.16 -2.92 -9.66
N LEU A 465 -28.73 -4.09 -9.99
CA LEU A 465 -29.98 -4.54 -9.39
C LEU A 465 -29.88 -4.59 -7.86
N ARG A 466 -28.83 -5.23 -7.32
CA ARG A 466 -28.61 -5.30 -5.86
C ARG A 466 -28.43 -3.91 -5.25
N LEU A 467 -27.70 -3.02 -5.92
CA LEU A 467 -27.49 -1.65 -5.45
C LEU A 467 -28.78 -0.82 -5.46
N PHE A 468 -29.64 -0.95 -6.48
CA PHE A 468 -30.94 -0.31 -6.49
C PHE A 468 -31.84 -0.83 -5.37
N LEU A 469 -31.87 -2.14 -5.11
CA LEU A 469 -32.64 -2.71 -4.01
C LEU A 469 -32.14 -2.19 -2.65
N GLN A 470 -30.83 -2.08 -2.45
CA GLN A 470 -30.27 -1.46 -1.23
C GLN A 470 -30.62 0.02 -1.13
N GLY A 471 -30.58 0.76 -2.24
CA GLY A 471 -31.03 2.15 -2.29
C GLY A 471 -32.51 2.33 -1.96
N ALA A 472 -33.36 1.41 -2.43
CA ALA A 472 -34.79 1.41 -2.10
C ALA A 472 -35.02 1.19 -0.60
N LEU A 473 -34.31 0.23 0.01
CA LEU A 473 -34.34 0.02 1.47
C LEU A 473 -33.87 1.25 2.24
N ALA A 474 -32.71 1.81 1.88
CA ALA A 474 -32.17 3.00 2.52
C ALA A 474 -33.12 4.20 2.40
N ALA A 475 -33.72 4.43 1.22
CA ALA A 475 -34.71 5.49 1.04
C ALA A 475 -35.94 5.26 1.93
N GLY A 476 -36.45 4.03 1.96
CA GLY A 476 -37.61 3.65 2.78
C GLY A 476 -37.36 3.77 4.29
N GLU A 477 -36.15 3.50 4.77
CA GLU A 477 -35.79 3.64 6.18
C GLU A 477 -35.54 5.10 6.57
N ILE A 478 -34.98 5.92 5.68
CA ILE A 478 -34.62 7.31 6.01
C ILE A 478 -35.87 8.18 6.20
N GLY A 479 -36.83 8.11 5.27
CA GLY A 479 -38.12 8.79 5.42
C GLY A 479 -38.09 10.31 5.21
N PHE A 480 -37.45 10.81 4.15
CA PHE A 480 -37.46 12.24 3.74
C PHE A 480 -38.65 12.55 2.82
N GLU A 481 -39.21 13.77 2.76
CA GLU A 481 -40.46 14.14 2.04
C GLU A 481 -40.83 13.36 0.73
N ASN A 482 -39.88 13.08 -0.17
CA ASN A 482 -40.10 12.35 -1.44
C ASN A 482 -39.56 10.89 -1.45
N HIS A 483 -39.36 10.29 -0.28
CA HIS A 483 -38.71 8.99 -0.15
C HIS A 483 -39.47 7.86 -0.82
N GLU A 484 -40.81 7.90 -0.81
CA GLU A 484 -41.67 6.89 -1.42
C GLU A 484 -41.48 6.85 -2.94
N THR A 485 -41.50 8.01 -3.60
CA THR A 485 -41.29 8.11 -5.05
C THR A 485 -39.89 7.64 -5.44
N VAL A 486 -38.86 8.04 -4.69
CA VAL A 486 -37.48 7.59 -4.93
C VAL A 486 -37.35 6.08 -4.75
N ALA A 487 -37.91 5.53 -3.67
CA ALA A 487 -37.90 4.09 -3.43
C ALA A 487 -38.64 3.31 -4.52
N TYR A 488 -39.77 3.84 -5.01
CA TYR A 488 -40.53 3.24 -6.11
C TYR A 488 -39.74 3.27 -7.42
N GLU A 489 -39.08 4.38 -7.73
CA GLU A 489 -38.22 4.52 -8.91
C GLU A 489 -37.08 3.49 -8.86
N PHE A 490 -36.40 3.34 -7.72
CA PHE A 490 -35.33 2.37 -7.55
C PHE A 490 -35.82 0.92 -7.72
N MET A 491 -36.98 0.59 -7.14
CA MET A 491 -37.62 -0.73 -7.35
C MET A 491 -37.99 -0.95 -8.82
N SER A 492 -38.53 0.06 -9.50
CA SER A 492 -38.90 -0.01 -10.91
C SER A 492 -37.68 -0.23 -11.80
N GLN A 493 -36.58 0.48 -11.55
CA GLN A 493 -35.31 0.28 -12.27
C GLN A 493 -34.74 -1.12 -12.03
N ALA A 494 -34.84 -1.65 -10.81
CA ALA A 494 -34.44 -3.03 -10.52
C ALA A 494 -35.29 -4.06 -11.29
N PHE A 495 -36.60 -3.81 -11.45
CA PHE A 495 -37.46 -4.64 -12.29
C PHE A 495 -37.11 -4.55 -13.78
N SER A 496 -36.85 -3.35 -14.30
CA SER A 496 -36.41 -3.17 -15.69
C SER A 496 -35.13 -3.95 -15.97
N LEU A 497 -34.12 -3.87 -15.10
CA LEU A 497 -32.90 -4.68 -15.22
C LEU A 497 -33.15 -6.18 -15.17
N TYR A 498 -34.07 -6.63 -14.31
CA TYR A 498 -34.47 -8.03 -14.24
C TYR A 498 -35.13 -8.52 -15.53
N GLU A 499 -36.00 -7.71 -16.14
CA GLU A 499 -36.74 -8.10 -17.36
C GLU A 499 -35.88 -7.99 -18.63
N ASP A 500 -35.01 -6.99 -18.72
CA ASP A 500 -34.27 -6.66 -19.95
C ASP A 500 -32.89 -7.34 -20.04
N GLU A 501 -32.14 -7.41 -18.93
CA GLU A 501 -30.71 -7.78 -18.95
C GLU A 501 -30.41 -9.17 -18.33
N ILE A 502 -31.18 -9.61 -17.34
CA ILE A 502 -30.93 -10.90 -16.66
C ILE A 502 -31.62 -12.04 -17.41
N SER A 503 -30.84 -12.79 -18.19
CA SER A 503 -31.35 -13.93 -18.99
C SER A 503 -31.11 -15.30 -18.38
N ASP A 504 -30.10 -15.48 -17.52
CA ASP A 504 -29.82 -16.78 -16.89
C ASP A 504 -30.93 -17.18 -15.90
N SER A 505 -31.42 -18.42 -16.03
CA SER A 505 -32.56 -18.91 -15.24
C SER A 505 -32.29 -18.95 -13.73
N LYS A 506 -31.05 -19.23 -13.29
CA LYS A 506 -30.71 -19.25 -11.86
C LYS A 506 -30.58 -17.82 -11.33
N ALA A 507 -29.93 -16.96 -12.09
CA ALA A 507 -29.81 -15.53 -11.78
C ALA A 507 -31.19 -14.85 -11.72
N GLN A 508 -32.11 -15.18 -12.64
CA GLN A 508 -33.49 -14.69 -12.61
C GLN A 508 -34.20 -15.09 -11.32
N LEU A 509 -34.13 -16.37 -10.92
CA LEU A 509 -34.75 -16.83 -9.66
C LEU A 509 -34.14 -16.10 -8.45
N ALA A 510 -32.81 -15.96 -8.41
CA ALA A 510 -32.14 -15.26 -7.32
C ALA A 510 -32.53 -13.77 -7.26
N ALA A 511 -32.57 -13.09 -8.40
CA ALA A 511 -32.96 -11.70 -8.52
C ALA A 511 -34.42 -11.47 -8.09
N ILE A 512 -35.38 -12.25 -8.60
CA ILE A 512 -36.79 -12.07 -8.21
C ILE A 512 -37.01 -12.40 -6.74
N THR A 513 -36.33 -13.42 -6.20
CA THR A 513 -36.41 -13.76 -4.77
C THR A 513 -35.87 -12.61 -3.92
N LEU A 514 -34.77 -11.98 -4.35
CA LEU A 514 -34.19 -10.82 -3.68
C LEU A 514 -35.10 -9.59 -3.78
N ILE A 515 -35.72 -9.33 -4.94
CA ILE A 515 -36.71 -8.25 -5.12
C ILE A 515 -37.88 -8.45 -4.14
N ILE A 516 -38.44 -9.67 -4.09
CA ILE A 516 -39.55 -10.00 -3.19
C ILE A 516 -39.13 -9.80 -1.73
N GLY A 517 -37.98 -10.34 -1.32
CA GLY A 517 -37.50 -10.21 0.06
C GLY A 517 -37.15 -8.77 0.46
N THR A 518 -36.67 -7.97 -0.48
CA THR A 518 -36.42 -6.53 -0.29
C THR A 518 -37.75 -5.81 -0.07
N PHE A 519 -38.71 -6.03 -0.98
CA PHE A 519 -40.01 -5.40 -0.93
C PHE A 519 -40.82 -5.77 0.31
N GLU A 520 -40.74 -7.03 0.77
CA GLU A 520 -41.36 -7.48 2.02
C GLU A 520 -40.88 -6.68 3.24
N ARG A 521 -39.60 -6.28 3.27
CA ARG A 521 -39.03 -5.50 4.38
C ARG A 521 -39.37 -4.02 4.32
N MET A 522 -39.80 -3.52 3.16
CA MET A 522 -40.14 -2.12 2.97
C MET A 522 -41.49 -1.80 3.63
N LYS A 523 -41.57 -0.62 4.24
CA LYS A 523 -42.79 -0.13 4.91
C LYS A 523 -43.25 1.23 4.39
N CYS A 524 -42.54 1.75 3.39
CA CYS A 524 -42.65 3.15 2.96
C CYS A 524 -43.69 3.39 1.87
N PHE A 525 -44.31 2.36 1.32
CA PHE A 525 -45.27 2.48 0.23
C PHE A 525 -46.71 2.56 0.74
N SER A 526 -47.46 3.50 0.16
CA SER A 526 -48.93 3.54 0.20
C SER A 526 -49.53 2.38 -0.60
N GLU A 527 -50.79 2.03 -0.37
CA GLU A 527 -51.46 0.95 -1.11
C GLU A 527 -51.46 1.20 -2.62
N GLU A 528 -51.52 2.47 -3.05
CA GLU A 528 -51.48 2.87 -4.46
C GLU A 528 -50.18 2.45 -5.17
N ASN A 529 -49.05 2.55 -4.48
CA ASN A 529 -47.74 2.13 -5.02
C ASN A 529 -47.40 0.68 -4.66
N HIS A 530 -47.91 0.18 -3.54
CA HIS A 530 -47.64 -1.16 -3.03
C HIS A 530 -48.38 -2.26 -3.83
N GLU A 531 -49.63 -2.04 -4.24
CA GLU A 531 -50.38 -3.01 -5.04
C GLU A 531 -49.78 -3.29 -6.44
N PRO A 532 -49.39 -2.29 -7.24
CA PRO A 532 -48.71 -2.50 -8.52
C PRO A 532 -47.45 -3.35 -8.37
N LEU A 533 -46.57 -3.03 -7.40
CA LEU A 533 -45.32 -3.76 -7.17
C LEU A 533 -45.57 -5.22 -6.75
N ARG A 534 -46.56 -5.49 -5.88
CA ARG A 534 -46.96 -6.88 -5.54
C ARG A 534 -47.41 -7.66 -6.77
N THR A 535 -48.23 -7.02 -7.59
CA THR A 535 -48.76 -7.64 -8.81
C THR A 535 -47.64 -7.91 -9.80
N GLN A 536 -46.70 -6.97 -9.96
CA GLN A 536 -45.51 -7.12 -10.79
C GLN A 536 -44.60 -8.25 -10.29
N CYS A 537 -44.35 -8.36 -8.97
CA CYS A 537 -43.64 -9.50 -8.38
C CYS A 537 -44.29 -10.84 -8.76
N ALA A 538 -45.62 -10.94 -8.60
CA ALA A 538 -46.37 -12.16 -8.89
C ALA A 538 -46.39 -12.49 -10.39
N LEU A 539 -46.43 -11.48 -11.26
CA LEU A 539 -46.33 -11.62 -12.71
C LEU A 539 -44.94 -12.12 -13.10
N ALA A 540 -43.88 -11.45 -12.64
CA ALA A 540 -42.48 -11.80 -12.90
C ALA A 540 -42.15 -13.22 -12.44
N ALA A 541 -42.54 -13.59 -11.20
CA ALA A 541 -42.41 -14.94 -10.68
C ALA A 541 -43.14 -15.99 -11.56
N SER A 542 -44.29 -15.62 -12.11
CA SER A 542 -45.05 -16.49 -13.01
C SER A 542 -44.58 -16.51 -14.46
N LYS A 543 -43.63 -15.66 -14.85
CA LYS A 543 -43.01 -15.68 -16.20
C LYS A 543 -41.72 -16.52 -16.25
N LEU A 544 -41.23 -17.01 -15.11
CA LEU A 544 -40.04 -17.88 -15.07
C LEU A 544 -40.24 -19.13 -15.94
N LEU A 545 -39.19 -19.49 -16.69
CA LEU A 545 -39.23 -20.58 -17.67
C LEU A 545 -39.31 -21.96 -17.02
N LYS A 546 -38.49 -22.20 -15.98
CA LYS A 546 -38.45 -23.49 -15.29
C LYS A 546 -39.60 -23.62 -14.30
N LYS A 547 -40.40 -24.67 -14.44
CA LYS A 547 -41.57 -24.94 -13.57
C LYS A 547 -41.24 -25.02 -12.07
N PRO A 548 -40.14 -25.70 -11.65
CA PRO A 548 -39.77 -25.71 -10.24
C PRO A 548 -39.49 -24.31 -9.68
N ASP A 549 -38.73 -23.52 -10.42
CA ASP A 549 -38.34 -22.16 -10.03
C ASP A 549 -39.55 -21.22 -10.04
N GLN A 550 -40.43 -21.35 -11.03
CA GLN A 550 -41.71 -20.66 -11.11
C GLN A 550 -42.60 -20.97 -9.88
N GLY A 551 -42.69 -22.24 -9.49
CA GLY A 551 -43.45 -22.66 -8.30
C GLY A 551 -42.89 -22.10 -7.00
N ARG A 552 -41.56 -22.10 -6.85
CA ARG A 552 -40.84 -21.53 -5.69
C ARG A 552 -41.01 -20.02 -5.61
N ALA A 553 -40.85 -19.30 -6.71
CA ALA A 553 -41.01 -17.85 -6.74
C ALA A 553 -42.46 -17.44 -6.43
N VAL A 554 -43.46 -18.10 -7.04
CA VAL A 554 -44.87 -17.80 -6.81
C VAL A 554 -45.29 -18.11 -5.37
N SER A 555 -44.78 -19.19 -4.77
CA SER A 555 -45.05 -19.47 -3.35
C SER A 555 -44.39 -18.44 -2.43
N THR A 556 -43.22 -17.92 -2.80
CA THR A 556 -42.54 -16.84 -2.06
C THR A 556 -43.32 -15.51 -2.15
N CYS A 557 -43.95 -15.19 -3.30
CA CYS A 557 -44.82 -14.03 -3.42
C CYS A 557 -46.01 -14.03 -2.45
N ALA A 558 -46.41 -15.20 -1.90
CA ALA A 558 -47.48 -15.28 -0.92
C ALA A 558 -47.15 -14.45 0.34
N HIS A 559 -45.88 -14.35 0.73
CA HIS A 559 -45.43 -13.54 1.88
C HIS A 559 -45.75 -12.06 1.70
N LEU A 560 -45.64 -11.52 0.48
CA LEU A 560 -45.98 -10.12 0.20
C LEU A 560 -47.45 -9.77 0.49
N PHE A 561 -48.35 -10.76 0.43
CA PHE A 561 -49.77 -10.57 0.75
C PHE A 561 -50.09 -10.81 2.22
N TRP A 562 -49.16 -11.37 2.98
CA TRP A 562 -49.31 -11.67 4.40
C TRP A 562 -48.48 -10.73 5.28
N SER A 563 -47.15 -10.85 5.23
CA SER A 563 -46.16 -10.14 6.04
C SER A 563 -45.74 -8.77 5.47
N GLY A 564 -46.14 -8.46 4.23
CA GLY A 564 -45.92 -7.12 3.65
C GLY A 564 -46.60 -6.03 4.47
N ARG A 565 -45.99 -4.84 4.51
CA ARG A 565 -46.42 -3.71 5.35
C ARG A 565 -46.62 -2.47 4.49
N ASN A 566 -47.76 -1.80 4.65
CA ASN A 566 -48.05 -0.53 3.97
C ASN A 566 -48.20 0.62 4.98
N THR A 567 -48.06 1.85 4.49
CA THR A 567 -48.21 3.06 5.32
C THR A 567 -49.66 3.27 5.79
N ASP A 568 -50.64 2.87 4.97
CA ASP A 568 -52.07 3.04 5.25
C ASP A 568 -52.56 2.24 6.47
N LYS A 569 -51.90 1.12 6.80
CA LYS A 569 -52.15 0.34 8.02
C LYS A 569 -51.14 0.65 9.14
N ASN A 570 -50.54 1.85 9.17
CA ASN A 570 -49.51 2.23 10.15
C ASN A 570 -48.31 1.27 10.21
N GLY A 571 -48.00 0.56 9.10
CA GLY A 571 -46.92 -0.43 9.06
C GLY A 571 -47.24 -1.79 9.66
N GLU A 572 -48.53 -2.09 9.90
CA GLU A 572 -49.01 -3.43 10.25
C GLU A 572 -49.01 -4.37 9.03
N GLU A 573 -49.03 -5.67 9.33
CA GLU A 573 -49.04 -6.73 8.31
C GLU A 573 -50.39 -6.79 7.59
N LEU A 574 -50.37 -7.05 6.28
CA LEU A 574 -51.56 -6.98 5.43
C LEU A 574 -52.59 -8.07 5.74
N HIS A 575 -52.16 -9.26 6.17
CA HIS A 575 -53.00 -10.43 6.49
C HIS A 575 -54.03 -10.78 5.40
N GLY A 576 -53.64 -10.69 4.13
CA GLY A 576 -54.50 -10.94 2.98
C GLY A 576 -54.74 -12.42 2.66
N GLY A 577 -55.40 -13.16 3.56
CA GLY A 577 -55.53 -14.62 3.50
C GLY A 577 -56.04 -15.20 2.16
N LYS A 578 -56.99 -14.52 1.49
CA LYS A 578 -57.51 -14.94 0.18
C LYS A 578 -56.45 -14.90 -0.93
N ARG A 579 -55.64 -13.82 -1.00
CA ARG A 579 -54.58 -13.68 -2.01
C ARG A 579 -53.42 -14.64 -1.75
N VAL A 580 -53.10 -14.89 -0.47
CA VAL A 580 -52.15 -15.96 -0.08
C VAL A 580 -52.60 -17.31 -0.64
N MET A 581 -53.87 -17.68 -0.45
CA MET A 581 -54.42 -18.91 -0.99
C MET A 581 -54.40 -18.97 -2.52
N GLU A 582 -54.65 -17.86 -3.21
CA GLU A 582 -54.52 -17.78 -4.67
C GLU A 582 -53.09 -18.05 -5.14
N CYS A 583 -52.09 -17.45 -4.49
CA CYS A 583 -50.68 -17.70 -4.78
C CYS A 583 -50.30 -19.17 -4.54
N LEU A 584 -50.68 -19.75 -3.40
CA LEU A 584 -50.35 -21.14 -3.09
C LEU A 584 -51.08 -22.14 -4.01
N LYS A 585 -52.34 -21.88 -4.37
CA LYS A 585 -53.07 -22.68 -5.38
C LYS A 585 -52.41 -22.58 -6.75
N LYS A 586 -51.96 -21.39 -7.15
CA LYS A 586 -51.22 -21.17 -8.41
C LYS A 586 -49.89 -21.93 -8.38
N ALA A 587 -49.13 -21.86 -7.28
CA ALA A 587 -47.90 -22.63 -7.10
C ALA A 587 -48.14 -24.15 -7.20
N LEU A 588 -49.21 -24.67 -6.57
CA LEU A 588 -49.59 -26.07 -6.66
C LEU A 588 -49.96 -26.47 -8.10
N LYS A 589 -50.70 -25.62 -8.82
CA LYS A 589 -51.02 -25.84 -10.24
C LYS A 589 -49.76 -25.89 -11.11
N ILE A 590 -48.76 -25.04 -10.82
CA ILE A 590 -47.47 -25.03 -11.51
C ILE A 590 -46.67 -26.30 -11.17
N ALA A 591 -46.66 -26.72 -9.91
CA ALA A 591 -46.01 -27.96 -9.48
C ALA A 591 -46.59 -29.20 -10.18
N ASN A 592 -47.91 -29.24 -10.39
CA ASN A 592 -48.57 -30.30 -11.18
C ASN A 592 -48.14 -30.33 -12.66
N GLN A 593 -47.60 -29.23 -13.19
CA GLN A 593 -47.07 -29.14 -14.56
C GLN A 593 -45.58 -29.48 -14.64
N CYS A 594 -44.93 -29.78 -13.51
CA CYS A 594 -43.54 -30.24 -13.51
C CYS A 594 -43.49 -31.67 -14.08
N MET A 595 -42.62 -31.87 -15.08
CA MET A 595 -42.50 -33.14 -15.80
C MET A 595 -41.66 -34.18 -15.05
N ASP A 596 -40.72 -33.72 -14.23
CA ASP A 596 -39.84 -34.58 -13.43
C ASP A 596 -40.57 -34.98 -12.12
N PRO A 597 -40.89 -36.27 -11.93
CA PRO A 597 -41.62 -36.74 -10.75
C PRO A 597 -40.89 -36.46 -9.42
N SER A 598 -39.56 -36.58 -9.39
CA SER A 598 -38.78 -36.38 -8.16
C SER A 598 -38.80 -34.91 -7.74
N LEU A 599 -38.54 -34.00 -8.68
CA LEU A 599 -38.63 -32.55 -8.43
C LEU A 599 -40.06 -32.09 -8.14
N GLN A 600 -41.05 -32.73 -8.76
CA GLN A 600 -42.46 -32.47 -8.50
C GLN A 600 -42.84 -32.79 -7.06
N VAL A 601 -42.49 -33.99 -6.56
CA VAL A 601 -42.77 -34.40 -5.18
C VAL A 601 -42.01 -33.51 -4.19
N GLN A 602 -40.75 -33.19 -4.47
CA GLN A 602 -39.97 -32.24 -3.66
C GLN A 602 -40.68 -30.88 -3.57
N LEU A 603 -41.17 -30.35 -4.69
CA LEU A 603 -41.88 -29.07 -4.73
C LEU A 603 -43.23 -29.13 -3.99
N PHE A 604 -43.95 -30.26 -4.02
CA PHE A 604 -45.16 -30.41 -3.18
C PHE A 604 -44.85 -30.35 -1.69
N ILE A 605 -43.74 -30.95 -1.25
CA ILE A 605 -43.30 -30.88 0.15
C ILE A 605 -42.92 -29.43 0.52
N GLU A 606 -42.17 -28.74 -0.35
CA GLU A 606 -41.84 -27.31 -0.15
C GLU A 606 -43.12 -26.45 -0.05
N ILE A 607 -44.09 -26.65 -0.94
CA ILE A 607 -45.38 -25.94 -0.93
C ILE A 607 -46.19 -26.30 0.32
N LEU A 608 -46.23 -27.57 0.73
CA LEU A 608 -46.87 -28.01 1.97
C LEU A 608 -46.28 -27.27 3.17
N ASN A 609 -44.96 -27.16 3.27
CA ASN A 609 -44.29 -26.38 4.32
C ASN A 609 -44.69 -24.90 4.31
N ARG A 610 -44.95 -24.32 3.14
CA ARG A 610 -45.51 -22.94 3.05
C ARG A 610 -46.95 -22.87 3.53
N TYR A 611 -47.80 -23.85 3.19
CA TYR A 611 -49.16 -23.92 3.74
C TYR A 611 -49.15 -24.06 5.26
N ILE A 612 -48.28 -24.92 5.80
CA ILE A 612 -48.11 -25.10 7.25
C ILE A 612 -47.69 -23.79 7.91
N TYR A 613 -46.71 -23.08 7.34
CA TYR A 613 -46.28 -21.77 7.85
C TYR A 613 -47.45 -20.77 7.94
N PHE A 614 -48.26 -20.62 6.90
CA PHE A 614 -49.39 -19.69 6.94
C PHE A 614 -50.52 -20.17 7.86
N TYR A 615 -50.71 -21.49 7.99
CA TYR A 615 -51.62 -22.05 8.97
C TYR A 615 -51.17 -21.73 10.40
N GLU A 616 -49.87 -21.90 10.69
CA GLU A 616 -49.21 -21.54 11.96
C GLU A 616 -49.33 -20.05 12.30
N LYS A 617 -49.45 -19.20 11.27
CA LYS A 617 -49.68 -17.75 11.41
C LYS A 617 -51.16 -17.36 11.51
N GLU A 618 -52.05 -18.31 11.79
CA GLU A 618 -53.50 -18.08 11.95
C GLU A 618 -54.19 -17.55 10.67
N ASN A 619 -53.74 -17.97 9.48
CA ASN A 619 -54.47 -17.68 8.25
C ASN A 619 -55.70 -18.59 8.11
N ASP A 620 -56.88 -18.09 8.49
CA ASP A 620 -58.18 -18.78 8.38
C ASP A 620 -58.48 -19.34 6.97
N ALA A 621 -57.87 -18.78 5.93
CA ALA A 621 -58.07 -19.24 4.56
C ALA A 621 -57.36 -20.57 4.27
N VAL A 622 -56.31 -20.93 5.04
CA VAL A 622 -55.64 -22.22 4.99
C VAL A 622 -56.35 -23.17 5.94
N THR A 623 -56.95 -24.23 5.41
CA THR A 623 -57.69 -25.21 6.23
C THR A 623 -56.95 -26.52 6.34
N ILE A 624 -57.19 -27.25 7.43
CA ILE A 624 -56.66 -28.61 7.65
C ILE A 624 -57.03 -29.55 6.49
N GLN A 625 -58.19 -29.35 5.86
CA GLN A 625 -58.61 -30.13 4.70
C GLN A 625 -57.61 -30.00 3.52
N VAL A 626 -57.08 -28.79 3.28
CA VAL A 626 -56.09 -28.55 2.22
C VAL A 626 -54.75 -29.20 2.57
N LEU A 627 -54.34 -29.14 3.84
CA LEU A 627 -53.13 -29.83 4.33
C LEU A 627 -53.25 -31.35 4.14
N ASN A 628 -54.36 -31.95 4.56
CA ASN A 628 -54.63 -33.37 4.40
C ASN A 628 -54.62 -33.81 2.94
N GLN A 629 -55.23 -33.02 2.04
CA GLN A 629 -55.22 -33.30 0.60
C GLN A 629 -53.79 -33.31 0.02
N LEU A 630 -52.94 -32.35 0.40
CA LEU A 630 -51.55 -32.32 -0.06
C LEU A 630 -50.72 -33.46 0.53
N ILE A 631 -50.88 -33.76 1.82
CA ILE A 631 -50.19 -34.87 2.50
C ILE A 631 -50.55 -36.21 1.85
N GLN A 632 -51.85 -36.44 1.61
CA GLN A 632 -52.32 -37.64 0.93
C GLN A 632 -51.72 -37.75 -0.47
N LYS A 633 -51.72 -36.66 -1.23
CA LYS A 633 -51.14 -36.64 -2.57
C LYS A 633 -49.64 -36.98 -2.56
N ILE A 634 -48.86 -36.39 -1.64
CA ILE A 634 -47.43 -36.71 -1.50
C ILE A 634 -47.24 -38.19 -1.15
N ARG A 635 -48.09 -38.76 -0.29
CA ARG A 635 -48.05 -40.20 0.06
C ARG A 635 -48.35 -41.13 -1.11
N GLU A 636 -49.22 -40.71 -2.02
CA GLU A 636 -49.56 -41.47 -3.22
C GLU A 636 -48.45 -41.42 -4.27
N ASP A 637 -47.79 -40.27 -4.43
CA ASP A 637 -46.77 -40.04 -5.47
C ASP A 637 -45.35 -40.50 -5.05
N LEU A 638 -44.99 -40.38 -3.77
CA LEU A 638 -43.64 -40.67 -3.24
C LEU A 638 -43.16 -42.12 -3.44
N PRO A 639 -43.99 -43.18 -3.28
CA PRO A 639 -43.58 -44.56 -3.53
C PRO A 639 -43.36 -44.89 -5.01
N ASN A 640 -43.89 -44.07 -5.92
CA ASN A 640 -43.79 -44.27 -7.37
C ASN A 640 -42.47 -43.74 -7.95
N LEU A 641 -41.63 -43.11 -7.13
CA LEU A 641 -40.33 -42.58 -7.53
C LEU A 641 -39.28 -43.69 -7.62
N GLU A 642 -38.38 -43.58 -8.58
CA GLU A 642 -37.22 -44.48 -8.68
C GLU A 642 -36.31 -44.32 -7.46
N SER A 643 -35.77 -45.45 -6.97
CA SER A 643 -34.89 -45.45 -5.81
C SER A 643 -33.54 -44.82 -6.17
N SER A 644 -33.26 -43.65 -5.60
CA SER A 644 -32.01 -42.91 -5.77
C SER A 644 -31.62 -42.22 -4.46
N GLU A 645 -30.38 -41.78 -4.34
CA GLU A 645 -29.94 -40.97 -3.18
C GLU A 645 -30.77 -39.69 -3.01
N GLU A 646 -31.23 -39.08 -4.10
CA GLU A 646 -32.11 -37.90 -4.08
C GLU A 646 -33.50 -38.26 -3.53
N THR A 647 -34.05 -39.40 -3.93
CA THR A 647 -35.34 -39.90 -3.45
C THR A 647 -35.30 -40.21 -1.94
N GLU A 648 -34.17 -40.72 -1.42
CA GLU A 648 -33.98 -40.90 0.03
C GLU A 648 -33.99 -39.58 0.79
N GLN A 649 -33.35 -38.53 0.25
CA GLN A 649 -33.37 -37.20 0.85
C GLN A 649 -34.78 -36.59 0.85
N ILE A 650 -35.53 -36.74 -0.25
CA ILE A 650 -36.92 -36.29 -0.36
C ILE A 650 -37.81 -37.01 0.66
N ASN A 651 -37.65 -38.34 0.80
CA ASN A 651 -38.35 -39.14 1.81
C ASN A 651 -38.07 -38.63 3.23
N LYS A 652 -36.79 -38.37 3.55
CA LYS A 652 -36.39 -37.84 4.85
C LYS A 652 -36.97 -36.45 5.10
N HIS A 653 -36.98 -35.57 4.09
CA HIS A 653 -37.57 -34.23 4.19
C HIS A 653 -39.08 -34.30 4.48
N PHE A 654 -39.81 -35.17 3.79
CA PHE A 654 -41.23 -35.38 4.06
C PHE A 654 -41.48 -35.96 5.45
N HIS A 655 -40.69 -36.97 5.87
CA HIS A 655 -40.81 -37.56 7.19
C HIS A 655 -40.59 -36.53 8.30
N ASN A 656 -39.56 -35.70 8.19
CA ASN A 656 -39.31 -34.60 9.13
C ASN A 656 -40.45 -33.59 9.17
N THR A 657 -41.07 -33.31 8.02
CA THR A 657 -42.25 -32.42 7.92
C THR A 657 -43.45 -33.00 8.69
N LEU A 658 -43.70 -34.31 8.55
CA LEU A 658 -44.78 -35.00 9.28
C LEU A 658 -44.48 -35.08 10.78
N GLU A 659 -43.24 -35.34 11.18
CA GLU A 659 -42.83 -35.34 12.58
C GLU A 659 -42.99 -33.94 13.22
N HIS A 660 -42.66 -32.86 12.51
CA HIS A 660 -42.95 -31.49 12.97
C HIS A 660 -44.44 -31.29 13.25
N LEU A 661 -45.30 -31.68 12.31
CA LEU A 661 -46.75 -31.59 12.49
C LEU A 661 -47.26 -32.47 13.65
N ARG A 662 -46.65 -33.64 13.85
CA ARG A 662 -46.99 -34.54 14.96
C ARG A 662 -46.64 -33.91 16.31
N LEU A 663 -45.44 -33.34 16.43
CA LEU A 663 -45.00 -32.62 17.62
C LEU A 663 -45.91 -31.42 17.93
N ARG A 664 -46.27 -30.63 16.90
CA ARG A 664 -47.22 -29.51 17.05
C ARG A 664 -48.61 -29.95 17.49
N ARG A 665 -49.06 -31.15 17.09
CA ARG A 665 -50.33 -31.74 17.54
C ARG A 665 -50.27 -32.26 18.98
N GLU A 666 -49.16 -32.89 19.37
CA GLU A 666 -48.98 -33.48 20.71
C GLU A 666 -48.63 -32.43 21.78
N SER A 667 -48.03 -31.30 21.38
CA SER A 667 -47.65 -30.18 22.25
C SER A 667 -48.07 -28.82 21.65
N PRO A 668 -49.37 -28.47 21.71
CA PRO A 668 -49.85 -27.20 21.20
C PRO A 668 -49.31 -26.03 22.03
N GLU A 669 -48.86 -24.95 21.35
CA GLU A 669 -48.55 -23.68 22.01
C GLU A 669 -49.84 -23.06 22.57
N SER A 670 -49.77 -22.38 23.72
CA SER A 670 -50.95 -21.87 24.46
C SER A 670 -51.82 -20.87 23.68
N GLU A 671 -51.28 -20.28 22.61
CA GLU A 671 -51.94 -19.34 21.69
C GLU A 671 -51.75 -19.75 20.21
N GLY A 672 -51.53 -21.04 19.93
CA GLY A 672 -51.27 -21.55 18.56
C GLY A 672 -52.50 -22.18 17.87
N PRO A 673 -52.46 -22.37 16.54
CA PRO A 673 -53.58 -22.94 15.79
C PRO A 673 -53.84 -24.40 16.13
N ILE A 674 -55.12 -24.76 16.18
CA ILE A 674 -55.59 -26.09 16.58
C ILE A 674 -55.46 -27.06 15.39
N TYR A 675 -54.73 -28.18 15.54
CA TYR A 675 -54.55 -29.18 14.47
C TYR A 675 -55.60 -30.33 14.51
N GLU A 676 -56.78 -30.07 15.06
CA GLU A 676 -57.86 -31.06 15.17
C GLU A 676 -58.37 -31.50 13.79
N GLY A 677 -58.22 -32.78 13.45
CA GLY A 677 -58.62 -33.34 12.16
C GLY A 677 -57.49 -33.52 11.13
N LEU A 678 -56.23 -33.23 11.51
CA LEU A 678 -55.05 -33.52 10.67
C LEU A 678 -54.77 -35.04 10.61
N ILE A 679 -54.68 -35.58 9.40
CA ILE A 679 -54.42 -37.00 9.13
C ILE A 679 -52.95 -37.16 8.77
N LEU A 680 -52.15 -37.53 9.78
CA LEU A 680 -50.70 -37.70 9.68
C LEU A 680 -50.25 -39.12 9.39
#